data_AF-A0A9D5D264-F1
#
_entry.id   AF-A0A9D5D264-F1
#
_cell.length_a   1.000
_cell.length_b   1.000
_cell.length_c   1.000
_cell.angle_alpha   90.00
_cell.angle_beta   90.00
_cell.angle_gamma   90.00
#
_symmetry.space_group_name_H-M   'P 1'
#
loop_
_entity.id
_entity.type
_entity.pdbx_description
1 polymer ?
#
loop_
_entity_poly.entity_id
_entity_poly.type
_entity_poly.pdbx_seq_one_letter_code
_entity_poly.pdbx_strand_id
1 'polypeptide(L)'
;MAANIQTDFNLKALLIEEELEFLIRNNGDQVSINDGKIVTLYFSLSSTMRELNWFDQELVELYTELTSKGENFEVVYIGDHGYGDEEFKACFSKMPWLAIPPFELEIQDHLRDIFNPVPWGPVLPILDGRGRILNFNGYEAFQDYDSDAYPFTPEKHTELKLKEDEQPLQFLLGSETRDFFIAYNGTKVPLSKLEGMNVGVWLVPECDEGGCEEFIHSMKTKLEKIKEGGEEFELVIVPIEAAYNEENMNKVNFQHVFRNLACLSIPLSDKRCCKRLVRRFYPIYDRSMLMISGTDGRRYEVHLPVLDNRVLAIERAFVEKWDKRANLKSKSLESLLSSADRDYVIGKGDIEVKISSLQGRTVILYLAPESVCCNTCTKFLSEAYHELRSKGEDLEVVFVSFHKDEHEFNQHFSKMPWLALPFSDTESHNKLRDRFPETFSGIPHLLVRDGSGDIICKQAFWYLLDYGSKAYPFTNEKINQVNKEDEVLKKKPQNLHKLLGSDTRDFLISSNGDKVPISELEGKIVALDFRHIRYPTPTIMETYQILEDMYFKLREKGEKFELVSIFYNEDMPSPSEAFQGMPWLAVPLNDQETSERLFRYFHVFQHRKLIMVDAQGMILNNCFLPNFLHVVYDIGDKGYPFTPEKIQKALGDETHPFTFENYNKASAKLHDRRMMTSESVFISWQRDYLYGKDGIKFPASELMDKTILLLWTVGIGEFERKLMEIYWKIKEKNSAFEVIFILNDELFTEMFSAMPWLLAIGDRDLRRCSVCHYFKLDIFNDNIYPLVAIHRLGSGHSFTRGWRLRKLIMDFGANAYPFTKQRLRELEGSST
;
A
#
# COMPACT_ATOMS: atom_id res chain seq x y z
N MET A 1 27.76 39.40 -14.60
CA MET A 1 27.91 39.44 -13.12
C MET A 1 26.56 39.04 -12.55
N ALA A 2 26.26 37.76 -12.35
CA ALA A 2 27.15 36.62 -12.07
C ALA A 2 27.98 36.85 -10.80
N ALA A 3 27.39 36.46 -9.67
CA ALA A 3 28.02 36.17 -8.39
C ALA A 3 27.26 34.97 -7.82
N ASN A 4 27.95 33.87 -7.52
CA ASN A 4 27.31 32.64 -7.11
C ASN A 4 26.82 32.74 -5.66
N ILE A 5 25.57 32.32 -5.43
CA ILE A 5 25.16 31.74 -4.16
C ILE A 5 24.40 30.46 -4.53
N GLN A 6 25.04 29.31 -4.32
CA GLN A 6 24.32 28.05 -4.21
C GLN A 6 23.54 28.05 -2.88
N THR A 7 22.35 27.45 -2.89
CA THR A 7 21.59 27.14 -1.68
C THR A 7 20.99 25.76 -1.89
N ASP A 8 21.27 24.85 -0.97
CA ASP A 8 21.16 23.41 -1.17
C ASP A 8 20.27 22.73 -0.10
N PHE A 9 19.58 21.65 -0.45
CA PHE A 9 19.88 20.36 0.19
C PHE A 9 18.87 19.67 1.13
N ASN A 10 17.57 19.51 0.85
CA ASN A 10 16.66 18.89 1.83
C ASN A 10 15.62 17.83 1.38
N LEU A 11 16.09 16.72 0.78
CA LEU A 11 15.38 15.43 0.86
C LEU A 11 15.34 14.85 2.29
N LYS A 12 16.27 15.29 3.16
CA LYS A 12 16.33 14.89 4.58
C LYS A 12 15.05 15.21 5.34
N ALA A 13 14.22 16.15 4.85
CA ALA A 13 12.92 16.55 5.37
C ALA A 13 11.81 15.48 5.29
N LEU A 14 12.08 14.34 4.65
CA LEU A 14 11.23 13.14 4.70
C LEU A 14 11.92 11.96 5.40
N LEU A 15 13.26 11.94 5.37
CA LEU A 15 14.13 10.87 5.90
C LEU A 15 14.59 11.18 7.33
N ILE A 16 13.76 11.86 8.11
CA ILE A 16 14.26 12.58 9.28
C ILE A 16 14.39 11.65 10.49
N GLU A 17 15.58 11.10 10.64
CA GLU A 17 16.33 11.29 11.87
C GLU A 17 17.53 12.20 11.50
N GLU A 18 18.12 12.96 12.41
CA GLU A 18 19.33 13.76 12.06
C GLU A 18 20.58 12.88 11.81
N GLU A 19 20.43 11.54 11.81
CA GLU A 19 21.50 10.54 11.69
C GLU A 19 21.78 10.01 10.27
N LEU A 20 20.90 10.20 9.28
CA LEU A 20 21.16 9.75 7.90
C LEU A 20 22.08 10.72 7.16
N GLU A 21 23.37 10.68 7.50
CA GLU A 21 24.42 11.51 6.90
C GLU A 21 24.60 11.24 5.39
N PHE A 22 24.38 10.00 4.97
CA PHE A 22 24.59 9.51 3.60
C PHE A 22 23.56 8.46 3.17
N LEU A 23 23.31 8.38 1.87
CA LEU A 23 22.82 7.18 1.21
C LEU A 23 24.03 6.37 0.71
N ILE A 24 23.87 5.06 0.50
CA ILE A 24 24.94 4.22 -0.08
C ILE A 24 24.72 3.98 -1.57
N ARG A 25 25.83 3.81 -2.31
CA ARG A 25 25.86 3.21 -3.65
C ARG A 25 26.05 1.69 -3.58
N ASN A 26 25.76 1.03 -4.69
CA ASN A 26 25.92 -0.41 -4.90
C ASN A 26 27.33 -0.96 -4.60
N ASN A 27 28.37 -0.14 -4.71
CA ASN A 27 29.76 -0.45 -4.40
C ASN A 27 30.16 -0.16 -2.94
N GLY A 28 29.23 0.38 -2.13
CA GLY A 28 29.47 0.79 -0.74
C GLY A 28 29.85 2.26 -0.55
N ASP A 29 30.05 3.04 -1.63
CA ASP A 29 30.40 4.46 -1.51
C ASP A 29 29.28 5.25 -0.82
N GLN A 30 29.67 6.09 0.14
CA GLN A 30 28.77 7.01 0.83
C GLN A 30 28.53 8.26 -0.02
N VAL A 31 27.25 8.61 -0.22
CA VAL A 31 26.80 9.77 -1.00
C VAL A 31 26.01 10.68 -0.08
N SER A 32 26.48 11.92 0.07
CA SER A 32 25.71 12.97 0.75
C SER A 32 24.34 13.12 0.09
N ILE A 33 23.30 13.31 0.90
CA ILE A 33 21.93 13.52 0.40
C ILE A 33 21.88 14.82 -0.40
N ASN A 34 22.04 14.68 -1.72
CA ASN A 34 22.06 15.79 -2.68
C ASN A 34 20.67 16.02 -3.28
N ASP A 35 20.40 17.34 -3.40
CA ASP A 35 18.42 19.31 -4.05
C ASP A 35 17.81 19.66 -5.51
N GLY A 36 16.52 19.40 -5.73
CA GLY A 36 15.87 19.60 -7.04
C GLY A 36 15.71 18.33 -7.89
N LYS A 37 16.18 17.16 -7.45
CA LYS A 37 15.86 15.87 -8.10
C LYS A 37 14.43 15.44 -7.75
N ILE A 38 13.69 14.94 -8.73
CA ILE A 38 12.49 14.13 -8.51
C ILE A 38 12.96 12.76 -8.03
N VAL A 39 12.50 12.33 -6.87
CA VAL A 39 12.94 11.08 -6.23
C VAL A 39 11.76 10.12 -6.18
N THR A 40 11.94 8.89 -6.66
CA THR A 40 11.05 7.79 -6.27
C THR A 40 11.68 7.01 -5.12
N LEU A 41 10.88 6.72 -4.10
CA LEU A 41 11.23 5.64 -3.18
C LEU A 41 10.89 4.30 -3.87
N TYR A 42 11.68 3.26 -3.62
CA TYR A 42 11.39 1.91 -4.10
C TYR A 42 11.44 0.93 -2.92
N PHE A 43 10.25 0.48 -2.51
CA PHE A 43 10.08 -0.53 -1.47
C PHE A 43 10.18 -1.93 -2.06
N SER A 44 11.18 -2.69 -1.63
CA SER A 44 11.32 -4.09 -2.00
C SER A 44 10.33 -4.99 -1.25
N LEU A 45 9.92 -6.07 -1.90
CA LEU A 45 9.08 -7.16 -1.36
C LEU A 45 9.95 -8.41 -1.16
N SER A 46 9.91 -9.04 0.02
CA SER A 46 10.67 -10.28 0.29
C SER A 46 9.83 -11.53 0.55
N SER A 47 10.55 -12.66 0.55
CA SER A 47 10.22 -13.97 1.16
C SER A 47 9.25 -14.94 0.45
N THR A 48 8.24 -14.51 -0.31
CA THR A 48 7.27 -15.47 -0.92
C THR A 48 7.45 -15.75 -2.41
N MET A 49 8.01 -14.82 -3.19
CA MET A 49 8.20 -14.98 -4.64
C MET A 49 9.66 -14.79 -5.06
N ARG A 50 10.29 -15.85 -5.60
CA ARG A 50 11.67 -15.80 -6.15
C ARG A 50 11.78 -15.14 -7.53
N GLU A 51 10.67 -14.61 -8.06
CA GLU A 51 10.48 -14.35 -9.50
C GLU A 51 10.42 -12.86 -9.86
N LEU A 52 10.43 -11.95 -8.88
CA LEU A 52 10.34 -10.48 -9.08
C LEU A 52 11.64 -9.80 -9.56
N ASN A 53 12.65 -10.56 -10.00
CA ASN A 53 13.90 -10.02 -10.60
C ASN A 53 13.65 -9.13 -11.85
N TRP A 54 12.48 -9.18 -12.48
CA TRP A 54 12.19 -8.43 -13.70
C TRP A 54 11.98 -6.93 -13.44
N PHE A 55 11.25 -6.56 -12.39
CA PHE A 55 10.92 -5.15 -12.13
C PHE A 55 12.17 -4.31 -11.79
N ASP A 56 13.12 -4.90 -11.06
CA ASP A 56 14.43 -4.29 -10.81
C ASP A 56 15.10 -3.86 -12.13
N GLN A 57 15.13 -4.74 -13.14
CA GLN A 57 15.77 -4.47 -14.43
C GLN A 57 15.04 -3.35 -15.20
N GLU A 58 13.71 -3.33 -15.18
CA GLU A 58 12.95 -2.30 -15.88
C GLU A 58 13.08 -0.93 -15.23
N LEU A 59 13.16 -0.88 -13.89
CA LEU A 59 13.44 0.35 -13.15
C LEU A 59 14.89 0.82 -13.38
N VAL A 60 15.87 -0.09 -13.50
CA VAL A 60 17.27 0.22 -13.87
C VAL A 60 17.32 0.92 -15.22
N GLU A 61 16.54 0.44 -16.17
CA GLU A 61 16.46 1.01 -17.52
C GLU A 61 15.74 2.36 -17.55
N LEU A 62 14.63 2.52 -16.82
CA LEU A 62 13.94 3.79 -16.65
C LEU A 62 14.87 4.87 -16.09
N TYR A 63 15.57 4.54 -15.01
CA TYR A 63 16.56 5.40 -14.37
C TYR A 63 17.70 5.76 -15.33
N THR A 64 18.18 4.78 -16.11
CA THR A 64 19.24 4.99 -17.12
C THR A 64 18.76 5.89 -18.26
N GLU A 65 17.54 5.70 -18.79
CA GLU A 65 17.01 6.55 -19.85
C GLU A 65 16.82 7.99 -19.37
N LEU A 66 16.14 8.20 -18.24
CA LEU A 66 15.90 9.53 -17.67
C LEU A 66 17.22 10.26 -17.37
N THR A 67 18.17 9.62 -16.68
CA THR A 67 19.47 10.25 -16.40
C THR A 67 20.29 10.49 -17.67
N SER A 68 20.18 9.66 -18.71
CA SER A 68 20.83 9.90 -20.01
C SER A 68 20.22 11.07 -20.81
N LYS A 69 18.92 11.34 -20.65
CA LYS A 69 18.24 12.54 -21.17
C LYS A 69 18.65 13.82 -20.42
N GLY A 70 19.33 13.68 -19.28
CA GLY A 70 19.65 14.79 -18.37
C GLY A 70 18.50 15.13 -17.42
N GLU A 71 17.46 14.29 -17.32
CA GLU A 71 16.36 14.50 -16.39
C GLU A 71 16.83 14.29 -14.95
N ASN A 72 16.34 15.16 -14.06
CA ASN A 72 16.83 15.22 -12.68
C ASN A 72 16.09 14.18 -11.82
N PHE A 73 16.36 12.89 -12.05
CA PHE A 73 15.66 11.76 -11.42
C PHE A 73 16.59 10.96 -10.47
N GLU A 74 16.05 10.46 -9.36
CA GLU A 74 16.71 9.52 -8.43
C GLU A 74 15.79 8.37 -8.04
N VAL A 75 16.36 7.20 -7.79
CA VAL A 75 15.70 6.09 -7.09
C VAL A 75 16.37 5.92 -5.74
N VAL A 76 15.58 5.79 -4.67
CA VAL A 76 16.07 5.44 -3.33
C VAL A 76 15.49 4.10 -2.93
N TYR A 77 16.33 3.07 -2.92
CA TYR A 77 15.96 1.70 -2.54
C TYR A 77 15.81 1.56 -1.03
N ILE A 78 14.76 0.86 -0.63
CA ILE A 78 14.38 0.57 0.75
C ILE A 78 14.34 -0.95 0.92
N GLY A 79 15.22 -1.46 1.77
CA GLY A 79 15.35 -2.90 2.06
C GLY A 79 14.12 -3.44 2.81
N ASP A 80 14.05 -4.77 2.92
CA ASP A 80 12.99 -5.45 3.66
C ASP A 80 13.55 -6.18 4.89
N HIS A 81 12.75 -6.29 5.94
CA HIS A 81 13.17 -6.50 7.32
C HIS A 81 13.55 -7.96 7.64
N GLY A 82 13.50 -8.84 6.64
CA GLY A 82 13.85 -10.26 6.74
C GLY A 82 15.26 -10.65 6.23
N TYR A 83 16.03 -9.72 5.65
CA TYR A 83 17.34 -10.02 5.05
C TYR A 83 18.53 -9.66 5.94
N GLY A 84 19.61 -10.44 5.85
CA GLY A 84 20.91 -10.08 6.40
C GLY A 84 21.69 -9.13 5.48
N ASP A 85 22.77 -8.56 6.01
CA ASP A 85 23.70 -7.69 5.27
C ASP A 85 24.21 -8.32 3.95
N GLU A 86 24.29 -9.65 3.87
CA GLU A 86 24.78 -10.37 2.69
C GLU A 86 23.72 -10.49 1.58
N GLU A 87 22.47 -10.86 1.89
CA GLU A 87 21.40 -10.85 0.87
C GLU A 87 21.12 -9.44 0.36
N PHE A 88 21.11 -8.44 1.24
CA PHE A 88 20.97 -7.04 0.84
C PHE A 88 22.07 -6.64 -0.17
N LYS A 89 23.35 -6.93 0.13
CA LYS A 89 24.47 -6.65 -0.79
C LYS A 89 24.34 -7.43 -2.10
N ALA A 90 23.91 -8.69 -2.06
CA ALA A 90 23.75 -9.53 -3.26
C ALA A 90 22.66 -9.01 -4.22
N CYS A 91 21.61 -8.37 -3.70
CA CYS A 91 20.59 -7.68 -4.49
C CYS A 91 21.08 -6.28 -4.94
N PHE A 92 21.47 -5.43 -3.99
CA PHE A 92 21.75 -4.01 -4.24
C PHE A 92 23.01 -3.78 -5.09
N SER A 93 23.99 -4.67 -5.08
CA SER A 93 25.21 -4.59 -5.91
C SER A 93 24.96 -4.47 -7.43
N LYS A 94 23.75 -4.81 -7.90
CA LYS A 94 23.35 -4.76 -9.32
C LYS A 94 22.59 -3.48 -9.70
N MET A 95 22.21 -2.66 -8.73
CA MET A 95 21.37 -1.47 -8.94
C MET A 95 22.22 -0.21 -9.21
N PRO A 96 21.83 0.73 -10.09
CA PRO A 96 22.63 1.90 -10.46
C PRO A 96 22.44 3.11 -9.52
N TRP A 97 21.49 3.02 -8.60
CA TRP A 97 20.95 4.12 -7.80
C TRP A 97 21.42 4.07 -6.34
N LEU A 98 20.77 4.85 -5.49
CA LEU A 98 21.08 4.97 -4.07
C LEU A 98 20.18 4.06 -3.23
N ALA A 99 20.67 3.60 -2.08
CA ALA A 99 19.84 2.93 -1.07
C ALA A 99 19.96 3.60 0.29
N ILE A 100 18.90 3.48 1.09
CA ILE A 100 19.02 3.63 2.54
C ILE A 100 19.93 2.49 3.04
N PRO A 101 20.92 2.75 3.90
CA PRO A 101 21.80 1.70 4.38
C PRO A 101 21.00 0.64 5.17
N PRO A 102 21.30 -0.67 5.01
CA PRO A 102 20.47 -1.74 5.56
C PRO A 102 20.38 -1.74 7.10
N PHE A 103 21.36 -1.11 7.76
CA PHE A 103 21.40 -0.93 9.20
C PHE A 103 20.52 0.21 9.74
N GLU A 104 20.08 1.15 8.89
CA GLU A 104 19.18 2.25 9.30
C GLU A 104 17.72 1.78 9.21
N LEU A 105 17.39 0.75 10.01
CA LEU A 105 16.07 0.12 10.02
C LEU A 105 14.96 1.10 10.45
N GLU A 106 15.25 1.98 11.41
CA GLU A 106 14.27 2.91 12.00
C GLU A 106 13.68 3.88 10.95
N ILE A 107 14.48 4.25 9.94
CA ILE A 107 14.08 5.08 8.81
C ILE A 107 13.33 4.25 7.75
N GLN A 108 13.72 2.99 7.54
CA GLN A 108 13.01 2.07 6.64
C GLN A 108 11.60 1.76 7.19
N ASP A 109 11.47 1.52 8.50
CA ASP A 109 10.19 1.39 9.22
C ASP A 109 9.34 2.67 9.04
N HIS A 110 9.89 3.84 9.33
CA HIS A 110 9.15 5.12 9.25
C HIS A 110 8.62 5.41 7.83
N LEU A 111 9.39 5.09 6.79
CA LEU A 111 8.94 5.23 5.41
C LEU A 111 7.88 4.18 5.03
N ARG A 112 7.98 2.95 5.56
CA ARG A 112 6.94 1.93 5.40
C ARG A 112 5.64 2.33 6.10
N ASP A 113 5.69 3.00 7.26
CA ASP A 113 4.52 3.60 7.91
C ASP A 113 3.87 4.72 7.06
N ILE A 114 4.67 5.64 6.51
CA ILE A 114 4.17 6.77 5.71
C ILE A 114 3.51 6.32 4.41
N PHE A 115 4.13 5.37 3.70
CA PHE A 115 3.71 4.98 2.35
C PHE A 115 2.95 3.66 2.28
N ASN A 116 2.92 2.89 3.38
CA ASN A 116 2.15 1.65 3.56
C ASN A 116 2.16 0.75 2.30
N PRO A 117 3.34 0.26 1.86
CA PRO A 117 3.49 -0.47 0.61
C PRO A 117 2.63 -1.74 0.60
N VAL A 118 1.91 -1.98 -0.49
CA VAL A 118 0.99 -3.13 -0.59
C VAL A 118 1.76 -4.46 -0.67
N PRO A 119 1.33 -5.55 -0.01
CA PRO A 119 2.11 -6.80 0.07
C PRO A 119 2.33 -7.56 -1.24
N TRP A 120 1.74 -7.11 -2.37
CA TRP A 120 1.58 -7.88 -3.60
C TRP A 120 2.09 -7.19 -4.87
N GLY A 121 2.68 -6.00 -4.77
CA GLY A 121 3.23 -5.28 -5.92
C GLY A 121 4.13 -4.11 -5.53
N PRO A 122 5.05 -3.67 -6.40
CA PRO A 122 5.94 -2.57 -6.10
C PRO A 122 5.17 -1.26 -5.93
N VAL A 123 5.61 -0.44 -4.98
CA VAL A 123 5.08 0.91 -4.76
C VAL A 123 6.21 1.92 -5.01
N LEU A 124 5.92 2.89 -5.87
CA LEU A 124 6.84 3.96 -6.27
C LEU A 124 6.31 5.34 -5.85
N PRO A 125 6.40 5.76 -4.57
CA PRO A 125 6.00 7.10 -4.18
C PRO A 125 6.96 8.14 -4.77
N ILE A 126 6.39 9.12 -5.48
CA ILE A 126 7.10 10.14 -6.23
C ILE A 126 7.15 11.42 -5.41
N LEU A 127 8.35 11.94 -5.20
CA LEU A 127 8.65 13.17 -4.46
C LEU A 127 9.24 14.20 -5.41
N ASP A 128 8.84 15.46 -5.29
CA ASP A 128 9.53 16.55 -5.98
C ASP A 128 10.88 16.87 -5.31
N GLY A 129 11.67 17.72 -5.97
CA GLY A 129 12.95 18.21 -5.46
C GLY A 129 12.87 19.14 -4.24
N ARG A 130 11.76 19.12 -3.49
CA ARG A 130 11.55 19.74 -2.17
C ARG A 130 10.99 18.73 -1.14
N GLY A 131 10.89 17.44 -1.50
CA GLY A 131 10.32 16.39 -0.65
C GLY A 131 8.79 16.37 -0.61
N ARG A 132 8.08 17.08 -1.50
CA ARG A 132 6.62 17.06 -1.55
C ARG A 132 6.14 15.86 -2.37
N ILE A 133 5.19 15.11 -1.84
CA ILE A 133 4.59 13.96 -2.53
C ILE A 133 3.82 14.47 -3.76
N LEU A 134 4.32 14.10 -4.95
CA LEU A 134 3.69 14.34 -6.24
C LEU A 134 2.69 13.24 -6.61
N ASN A 135 2.98 12.01 -6.19
CA ASN A 135 2.13 10.84 -6.37
C ASN A 135 2.46 9.81 -5.28
N PHE A 136 1.44 9.23 -4.63
CA PHE A 136 1.64 8.18 -3.64
C PHE A 136 2.03 6.83 -4.27
N ASN A 137 1.69 6.59 -5.54
CA ASN A 137 2.22 5.46 -6.31
C ASN A 137 2.30 5.77 -7.82
N GLY A 138 3.49 6.09 -8.31
CA GLY A 138 3.79 6.27 -9.72
C GLY A 138 3.87 4.99 -10.55
N TYR A 139 3.69 3.80 -9.95
CA TYR A 139 3.84 2.52 -10.64
C TYR A 139 2.89 2.36 -11.85
N GLU A 140 1.60 2.70 -11.72
CA GLU A 140 0.65 2.64 -12.85
C GLU A 140 1.10 3.53 -14.01
N ALA A 141 1.62 4.73 -13.71
CA ALA A 141 2.09 5.67 -14.72
C ALA A 141 3.38 5.21 -15.40
N PHE A 142 4.32 4.63 -14.66
CA PHE A 142 5.49 3.94 -15.22
C PHE A 142 5.10 2.74 -16.10
N GLN A 143 4.11 1.96 -15.68
CA GLN A 143 3.66 0.76 -16.39
C GLN A 143 2.95 1.11 -17.71
N ASP A 144 2.07 2.11 -17.71
CA ASP A 144 1.35 2.55 -18.91
C ASP A 144 2.26 3.29 -19.92
N TYR A 145 3.18 4.13 -19.43
CA TYR A 145 3.84 5.18 -20.22
C TYR A 145 5.37 5.28 -20.08
N ASP A 146 6.01 4.44 -19.26
CA ASP A 146 7.48 4.35 -19.15
C ASP A 146 8.13 5.72 -18.84
N SER A 147 9.24 6.13 -19.48
CA SER A 147 9.85 7.44 -19.22
C SER A 147 9.04 8.64 -19.75
N ASP A 148 8.04 8.43 -20.62
CA ASP A 148 7.18 9.50 -21.13
C ASP A 148 6.20 9.98 -20.03
N ALA A 149 6.01 9.16 -18.99
CA ALA A 149 5.21 9.45 -17.80
C ALA A 149 5.78 10.55 -16.91
N TYR A 150 7.09 10.81 -16.98
CA TYR A 150 7.80 11.78 -16.14
C TYR A 150 7.13 13.18 -16.23
N PRO A 151 6.84 13.88 -15.11
CA PRO A 151 7.29 13.64 -13.72
C PRO A 151 6.42 12.68 -12.87
N PHE A 152 5.68 11.74 -13.49
CA PHE A 152 4.85 10.70 -12.84
C PHE A 152 3.68 11.22 -11.98
N THR A 153 3.23 12.46 -12.21
CA THR A 153 2.05 13.01 -11.51
C THR A 153 0.73 12.48 -12.10
N PRO A 154 -0.37 12.49 -11.34
CA PRO A 154 -1.70 12.08 -11.84
C PRO A 154 -2.18 12.92 -13.04
N GLU A 155 -1.83 14.20 -13.10
CA GLU A 155 -2.16 15.08 -14.23
C GLU A 155 -1.40 14.65 -15.49
N LYS A 156 -0.13 14.25 -15.36
CA LYS A 156 0.68 13.78 -16.49
C LYS A 156 0.18 12.43 -17.02
N HIS A 157 -0.18 11.50 -16.12
CA HIS A 157 -0.85 10.25 -16.49
C HIS A 157 -2.16 10.51 -17.25
N THR A 158 -2.97 11.46 -16.78
CA THR A 158 -4.23 11.87 -17.44
C THR A 158 -3.99 12.51 -18.81
N GLU A 159 -2.99 13.39 -18.95
CA GLU A 159 -2.59 14.03 -20.22
C GLU A 159 -2.21 12.99 -21.29
N LEU A 160 -1.44 11.98 -20.90
CA LEU A 160 -1.01 10.90 -21.79
C LEU A 160 -2.16 9.97 -22.16
N LYS A 161 -3.08 9.70 -21.22
CA LYS A 161 -4.28 8.87 -21.44
C LYS A 161 -5.24 9.48 -22.46
N LEU A 162 -5.46 10.79 -22.39
CA LEU A 162 -6.28 11.50 -23.38
C LEU A 162 -5.66 11.43 -24.79
N LYS A 163 -4.34 11.61 -24.91
CA LYS A 163 -3.60 11.44 -26.18
C LYS A 163 -3.64 9.99 -26.69
N GLU A 164 -3.68 9.01 -25.80
CA GLU A 164 -3.82 7.60 -26.11
C GLU A 164 -5.18 7.22 -26.68
N ASP A 165 -6.24 7.86 -26.20
CA ASP A 165 -7.61 7.66 -26.69
C ASP A 165 -7.85 8.40 -28.01
N GLU A 166 -7.18 9.54 -28.24
CA GLU A 166 -7.16 10.25 -29.52
C GLU A 166 -6.40 9.49 -30.63
N GLN A 167 -5.22 8.92 -30.34
CA GLN A 167 -4.36 8.29 -31.35
C GLN A 167 -3.77 6.93 -30.90
N PRO A 168 -4.60 5.90 -30.68
CA PRO A 168 -4.18 4.64 -30.05
C PRO A 168 -3.11 3.86 -30.83
N LEU A 169 -3.17 3.85 -32.17
CA LEU A 169 -2.12 3.21 -33.00
C LEU A 169 -0.77 3.93 -32.91
N GLN A 170 -0.79 5.26 -33.00
CA GLN A 170 0.42 6.10 -32.96
C GLN A 170 1.08 6.06 -31.58
N PHE A 171 0.27 6.03 -30.51
CA PHE A 171 0.77 6.01 -29.14
C PHE A 171 1.31 4.62 -28.76
N LEU A 172 0.54 3.54 -28.97
CA LEU A 172 0.96 2.19 -28.59
C LEU A 172 2.12 1.68 -29.45
N LEU A 173 1.98 1.77 -30.77
CA LEU A 173 2.86 1.10 -31.75
C LEU A 173 3.87 2.04 -32.43
N GLY A 174 3.85 3.33 -32.13
CA GLY A 174 4.87 4.29 -32.52
C GLY A 174 5.87 4.60 -31.39
N SER A 175 6.91 5.34 -31.74
CA SER A 175 7.79 6.06 -30.80
C SER A 175 8.30 7.35 -31.46
N GLU A 176 8.84 8.29 -30.69
CA GLU A 176 9.30 9.60 -31.20
C GLU A 176 10.32 9.51 -32.36
N THR A 177 11.01 8.37 -32.49
CA THR A 177 12.04 8.13 -33.50
C THR A 177 11.64 7.07 -34.54
N ARG A 178 10.42 6.50 -34.46
CA ARG A 178 9.96 5.44 -35.37
C ARG A 178 8.48 5.55 -35.74
N ASP A 179 8.28 5.74 -37.04
CA ASP A 179 7.00 5.76 -37.76
C ASP A 179 6.79 4.51 -38.64
N PHE A 180 7.54 3.42 -38.43
CA PHE A 180 7.49 2.22 -39.31
C PHE A 180 7.54 0.88 -38.55
N PHE A 181 7.06 -0.17 -39.23
CA PHE A 181 7.23 -1.59 -38.90
C PHE A 181 8.18 -2.27 -39.88
N ILE A 182 8.62 -3.48 -39.56
CA ILE A 182 9.31 -4.39 -40.50
C ILE A 182 8.31 -5.44 -40.97
N ALA A 183 8.12 -5.57 -42.29
CA ALA A 183 7.41 -6.71 -42.87
C ALA A 183 8.30 -7.96 -42.90
N TYR A 184 7.69 -9.14 -42.95
CA TYR A 184 8.37 -10.44 -43.06
C TYR A 184 9.46 -10.57 -44.13
N ASN A 185 9.41 -9.72 -45.18
CA ASN A 185 10.38 -9.65 -46.27
C ASN A 185 11.52 -8.61 -46.06
N GLY A 186 11.59 -7.99 -44.88
CA GLY A 186 12.57 -6.96 -44.52
C GLY A 186 12.21 -5.52 -44.90
N THR A 187 11.10 -5.30 -45.61
CA THR A 187 10.69 -3.95 -46.04
C THR A 187 10.16 -3.13 -44.86
N LYS A 188 10.52 -1.84 -44.80
CA LYS A 188 9.91 -0.89 -43.86
C LYS A 188 8.50 -0.50 -44.32
N VAL A 189 7.52 -0.63 -43.44
CA VAL A 189 6.11 -0.30 -43.68
C VAL A 189 5.71 0.85 -42.77
N PRO A 190 5.38 2.05 -43.29
CA PRO A 190 4.95 3.17 -42.46
C PRO A 190 3.69 2.86 -41.64
N LEU A 191 3.66 3.34 -40.41
CA LEU A 191 2.57 3.22 -39.44
C LEU A 191 1.27 3.85 -39.98
N SER A 192 1.38 4.91 -40.77
CA SER A 192 0.24 5.54 -41.45
C SER A 192 -0.42 4.65 -42.52
N LYS A 193 0.19 3.52 -42.90
CA LYS A 193 -0.51 2.49 -43.69
C LYS A 193 -1.46 1.63 -42.87
N LEU A 194 -1.39 1.68 -41.55
CA LEU A 194 -2.31 0.98 -40.65
C LEU A 194 -3.41 1.90 -40.08
N GLU A 195 -3.37 3.20 -40.37
CA GLU A 195 -4.48 4.12 -40.04
C GLU A 195 -5.75 3.67 -40.75
N GLY A 196 -6.85 3.52 -40.00
CA GLY A 196 -8.10 2.96 -40.52
C GLY A 196 -8.13 1.44 -40.69
N MET A 197 -6.97 0.77 -40.70
CA MET A 197 -6.90 -0.70 -40.69
C MET A 197 -7.16 -1.26 -39.30
N ASN A 198 -7.61 -2.51 -39.27
CA ASN A 198 -7.76 -3.28 -38.04
C ASN A 198 -6.44 -3.98 -37.72
N VAL A 199 -5.89 -3.75 -36.53
CA VAL A 199 -4.53 -4.20 -36.18
C VAL A 199 -4.58 -5.17 -35.01
N GLY A 200 -4.20 -6.42 -35.25
CA GLY A 200 -3.93 -7.38 -34.18
C GLY A 200 -2.49 -7.21 -33.71
N VAL A 201 -2.28 -6.98 -32.41
CA VAL A 201 -0.97 -6.85 -31.78
C VAL A 201 -0.76 -8.07 -30.89
N TRP A 202 0.05 -9.03 -31.34
CA TRP A 202 0.25 -10.30 -30.62
C TRP A 202 1.61 -10.36 -29.93
N LEU A 203 1.59 -10.51 -28.61
CA LEU A 203 2.78 -10.87 -27.82
C LEU A 203 3.07 -12.36 -28.05
N VAL A 204 4.16 -12.68 -28.74
CA VAL A 204 4.53 -14.06 -29.11
C VAL A 204 5.36 -14.68 -27.97
N PRO A 205 4.84 -15.74 -27.29
CA PRO A 205 5.57 -16.47 -26.26
C PRO A 205 6.51 -17.53 -26.87
N GLU A 206 7.25 -18.24 -26.03
CA GLU A 206 7.99 -19.43 -26.45
C GLU A 206 7.00 -20.56 -26.83
N CYS A 207 7.14 -21.08 -28.05
CA CYS A 207 6.39 -22.22 -28.57
C CYS A 207 7.31 -23.42 -28.78
N ASP A 208 6.87 -24.61 -28.39
CA ASP A 208 7.55 -25.87 -28.69
C ASP A 208 7.38 -26.25 -30.17
N GLU A 209 8.44 -26.82 -30.79
CA GLU A 209 8.49 -27.09 -32.25
C GLU A 209 7.30 -27.92 -32.78
N GLY A 210 6.77 -28.84 -31.97
CA GLY A 210 5.70 -29.75 -32.37
C GLY A 210 4.31 -29.11 -32.56
N GLY A 211 4.10 -27.86 -32.14
CA GLY A 211 2.80 -27.18 -32.28
C GLY A 211 2.75 -26.10 -33.38
N CYS A 212 3.88 -25.51 -33.74
CA CYS A 212 3.93 -24.28 -34.55
C CYS A 212 3.26 -24.39 -35.92
N GLU A 213 3.45 -25.50 -36.64
CA GLU A 213 3.02 -25.62 -38.05
C GLU A 213 1.48 -25.69 -38.19
N GLU A 214 0.78 -26.43 -37.33
CA GLU A 214 -0.69 -26.48 -37.34
C GLU A 214 -1.30 -25.11 -37.00
N PHE A 215 -0.73 -24.42 -36.01
CA PHE A 215 -1.12 -23.05 -35.66
C PHE A 215 -0.96 -22.10 -36.84
N ILE A 216 0.21 -22.10 -37.46
CA ILE A 216 0.56 -21.22 -38.58
C ILE A 216 -0.35 -21.48 -39.77
N HIS A 217 -0.58 -22.74 -40.13
CA HIS A 217 -1.47 -23.12 -41.23
C HIS A 217 -2.92 -22.65 -40.97
N SER A 218 -3.43 -22.87 -39.77
CA SER A 218 -4.81 -22.49 -39.40
C SER A 218 -4.98 -20.97 -39.30
N MET A 219 -4.05 -20.26 -38.66
CA MET A 219 -4.04 -18.80 -38.58
C MET A 219 -3.95 -18.17 -39.97
N LYS A 220 -3.04 -18.65 -40.83
CA LYS A 220 -2.90 -18.18 -42.21
C LYS A 220 -4.21 -18.33 -42.99
N THR A 221 -4.83 -19.51 -42.94
CA THR A 221 -6.13 -19.79 -43.58
C THR A 221 -7.23 -18.83 -43.12
N LYS A 222 -7.15 -18.31 -41.88
CA LYS A 222 -8.11 -17.33 -41.35
C LYS A 222 -7.77 -15.90 -41.76
N LEU A 223 -6.50 -15.50 -41.70
CA LEU A 223 -6.03 -14.21 -42.22
C LEU A 223 -6.35 -14.03 -43.71
N GLU A 224 -6.27 -15.10 -44.48
CA GLU A 224 -6.69 -15.15 -45.89
C GLU A 224 -8.22 -14.94 -46.01
N LYS A 225 -9.05 -15.72 -45.28
CA LYS A 225 -10.52 -15.54 -45.25
C LYS A 225 -10.98 -14.15 -44.79
N ILE A 226 -10.25 -13.52 -43.86
CA ILE A 226 -10.53 -12.16 -43.39
C ILE A 226 -10.35 -11.15 -44.53
N LYS A 227 -9.24 -11.27 -45.27
CA LYS A 227 -8.91 -10.42 -46.41
C LYS A 227 -9.83 -10.71 -47.61
N GLU A 228 -10.27 -11.96 -47.80
CA GLU A 228 -11.34 -12.33 -48.75
C GLU A 228 -12.71 -11.74 -48.38
N GLY A 229 -13.01 -11.62 -47.08
CA GLY A 229 -14.24 -11.00 -46.57
C GLY A 229 -14.30 -9.47 -46.71
N GLY A 230 -13.21 -8.84 -47.17
CA GLY A 230 -13.15 -7.40 -47.41
C GLY A 230 -12.90 -6.54 -46.17
N GLU A 231 -12.53 -7.11 -45.02
CA GLU A 231 -12.00 -6.32 -43.89
C GLU A 231 -10.49 -6.09 -44.06
N GLU A 232 -10.08 -4.82 -44.05
CA GLU A 232 -8.66 -4.45 -43.99
C GLU A 232 -8.11 -4.77 -42.59
N PHE A 233 -7.40 -5.88 -42.49
CA PHE A 233 -6.73 -6.34 -41.28
C PHE A 233 -5.23 -6.53 -41.50
N GLU A 234 -4.42 -6.17 -40.51
CA GLU A 234 -3.01 -6.54 -40.44
C GLU A 234 -2.59 -7.07 -39.07
N LEU A 235 -1.66 -8.03 -39.08
CA LEU A 235 -1.08 -8.59 -37.86
C LEU A 235 0.29 -7.96 -37.59
N VAL A 236 0.45 -7.37 -36.41
CA VAL A 236 1.72 -6.91 -35.84
C VAL A 236 2.12 -7.90 -34.73
N ILE A 237 3.23 -8.60 -34.90
CA ILE A 237 3.78 -9.45 -33.84
C ILE A 237 4.86 -8.72 -33.03
N VAL A 238 4.95 -9.06 -31.75
CA VAL A 238 5.91 -8.52 -30.78
C VAL A 238 6.49 -9.70 -30.01
N PRO A 239 7.77 -10.07 -30.19
CA PRO A 239 8.36 -11.18 -29.46
C PRO A 239 8.63 -10.80 -28.00
N ILE A 240 8.12 -11.59 -27.06
CA ILE A 240 8.31 -11.36 -25.61
C ILE A 240 9.80 -11.48 -25.24
N GLU A 241 10.54 -12.43 -25.84
CA GLU A 241 11.99 -12.56 -25.58
C GLU A 241 12.79 -11.30 -25.98
N ALA A 242 12.38 -10.54 -27.00
CA ALA A 242 13.06 -9.30 -27.39
C ALA A 242 12.88 -8.16 -26.37
N ALA A 243 11.92 -8.29 -25.44
CA ALA A 243 11.84 -7.41 -24.29
C ALA A 243 12.91 -7.75 -23.23
N TYR A 244 13.37 -8.99 -23.08
CA TYR A 244 14.16 -9.38 -21.89
C TYR A 244 15.49 -10.12 -22.14
N ASN A 245 15.77 -10.69 -23.31
CA ASN A 245 17.03 -11.41 -23.54
C ASN A 245 17.48 -11.44 -25.01
N GLU A 246 18.72 -10.99 -25.29
CA GLU A 246 19.28 -11.02 -26.65
C GLU A 246 19.77 -12.40 -27.10
N GLU A 247 20.32 -13.22 -26.19
CA GLU A 247 21.01 -14.46 -26.57
C GLU A 247 20.04 -15.53 -27.12
N ASN A 248 18.77 -15.48 -26.71
CA ASN A 248 17.72 -16.38 -27.20
C ASN A 248 17.06 -15.95 -28.52
N MET A 249 17.29 -14.73 -29.04
CA MET A 249 16.58 -14.23 -30.23
C MET A 249 16.83 -15.00 -31.54
N ASN A 250 17.68 -16.03 -31.52
CA ASN A 250 17.88 -17.00 -32.60
C ASN A 250 16.99 -18.26 -32.52
N LYS A 251 16.10 -18.40 -31.52
CA LYS A 251 15.11 -19.49 -31.51
C LYS A 251 14.24 -19.42 -32.77
N VAL A 252 14.25 -20.52 -33.53
CA VAL A 252 13.70 -20.63 -34.90
C VAL A 252 12.26 -20.14 -35.02
N ASN A 253 11.48 -20.34 -33.95
CA ASN A 253 10.03 -20.19 -33.91
C ASN A 253 9.54 -18.75 -34.22
N PHE A 254 10.22 -17.69 -33.74
CA PHE A 254 9.80 -16.32 -34.10
C PHE A 254 9.94 -16.04 -35.60
N GLN A 255 11.12 -16.30 -36.17
CA GLN A 255 11.36 -16.06 -37.61
C GLN A 255 10.48 -16.95 -38.50
N HIS A 256 10.16 -18.15 -38.02
CA HIS A 256 9.27 -19.10 -38.69
C HIS A 256 7.81 -18.61 -38.70
N VAL A 257 7.26 -18.19 -37.55
CA VAL A 257 5.93 -17.55 -37.44
C VAL A 257 5.86 -16.29 -38.31
N PHE A 258 6.84 -15.39 -38.17
CA PHE A 258 6.92 -14.10 -38.88
C PHE A 258 6.87 -14.28 -40.41
N ARG A 259 7.66 -15.21 -40.95
CA ARG A 259 7.71 -15.50 -42.39
C ARG A 259 6.48 -16.21 -42.91
N ASN A 260 5.96 -17.22 -42.20
CA ASN A 260 4.87 -18.04 -42.72
C ASN A 260 3.50 -17.36 -42.66
N LEU A 261 3.25 -16.54 -41.63
CA LEU A 261 2.06 -15.68 -41.52
C LEU A 261 2.14 -14.40 -42.37
N ALA A 262 3.31 -14.09 -42.96
CA ALA A 262 3.54 -12.93 -43.82
C ALA A 262 3.16 -11.57 -43.19
N CYS A 263 3.36 -11.44 -41.87
CA CYS A 263 2.88 -10.34 -41.05
C CYS A 263 3.91 -9.19 -40.88
N LEU A 264 3.55 -8.18 -40.09
CA LEU A 264 4.42 -7.10 -39.64
C LEU A 264 5.00 -7.39 -38.25
N SER A 265 6.14 -6.79 -37.93
CA SER A 265 6.75 -6.79 -36.60
C SER A 265 7.22 -5.39 -36.24
N ILE A 266 7.18 -5.06 -34.96
CA ILE A 266 8.01 -3.96 -34.42
C ILE A 266 9.50 -4.34 -34.66
N PRO A 267 10.40 -3.40 -35.01
CA PRO A 267 11.81 -3.75 -35.19
C PRO A 267 12.38 -4.33 -33.89
N LEU A 268 13.10 -5.45 -33.96
CA LEU A 268 13.66 -6.13 -32.78
C LEU A 268 14.68 -5.26 -31.99
N SER A 269 15.18 -4.18 -32.61
CA SER A 269 16.01 -3.17 -31.97
C SER A 269 15.23 -2.15 -31.11
N ASP A 270 13.93 -1.98 -31.32
CA ASP A 270 13.07 -1.09 -30.53
C ASP A 270 12.58 -1.79 -29.25
N LYS A 271 13.54 -2.16 -28.40
CA LYS A 271 13.28 -2.83 -27.12
C LYS A 271 12.34 -2.02 -26.23
N ARG A 272 12.38 -0.69 -26.30
CA ARG A 272 11.56 0.21 -25.48
C ARG A 272 10.08 0.06 -25.82
N CYS A 273 9.74 0.07 -27.11
CA CYS A 273 8.36 -0.18 -27.54
C CYS A 273 7.90 -1.61 -27.19
N CYS A 274 8.75 -2.62 -27.41
CA CYS A 274 8.46 -4.00 -27.01
C CYS A 274 8.18 -4.12 -25.50
N LYS A 275 9.04 -3.56 -24.64
CA LYS A 275 8.88 -3.57 -23.18
C LYS A 275 7.61 -2.88 -22.72
N ARG A 276 7.34 -1.66 -23.21
CA ARG A 276 6.11 -0.90 -22.87
C ARG A 276 4.85 -1.70 -23.18
N LEU A 277 4.81 -2.37 -24.33
CA LEU A 277 3.69 -3.25 -24.70
C LEU A 277 3.63 -4.52 -23.82
N VAL A 278 4.76 -5.13 -23.49
CA VAL A 278 4.80 -6.30 -22.59
C VAL A 278 4.35 -5.91 -21.17
N ARG A 279 4.97 -4.93 -20.50
CA ARG A 279 4.58 -4.44 -19.16
C ARG A 279 3.08 -4.16 -18.99
N ARG A 280 2.46 -3.65 -20.05
CA ARG A 280 1.05 -3.26 -20.05
C ARG A 280 0.08 -4.42 -20.29
N PHE A 281 0.51 -5.51 -20.92
CA PHE A 281 -0.36 -6.64 -21.29
C PHE A 281 0.09 -8.02 -20.76
N TYR A 282 1.24 -8.10 -20.06
CA TYR A 282 1.84 -9.32 -19.49
C TYR A 282 1.51 -9.64 -18.01
N PRO A 283 1.17 -8.69 -17.11
CA PRO A 283 0.77 -9.04 -15.73
C PRO A 283 -0.55 -9.82 -15.64
N ILE A 284 -1.28 -9.95 -16.75
CA ILE A 284 -2.54 -10.70 -16.86
C ILE A 284 -2.29 -11.92 -17.75
N TYR A 285 -1.51 -12.84 -17.17
CA TYR A 285 -1.11 -14.15 -17.69
C TYR A 285 -0.20 -14.14 -18.94
N ASP A 286 0.69 -15.15 -18.98
CA ASP A 286 1.81 -15.40 -19.92
C ASP A 286 1.49 -15.31 -21.43
N ARG A 287 0.20 -15.24 -21.81
CA ARG A 287 -0.28 -15.41 -23.20
C ARG A 287 -1.47 -14.48 -23.46
N SER A 288 -1.21 -13.33 -24.08
CA SER A 288 -2.23 -12.33 -24.41
C SER A 288 -2.01 -11.71 -25.79
N MET A 289 -3.09 -11.30 -26.45
CA MET A 289 -3.11 -10.52 -27.69
C MET A 289 -3.95 -9.25 -27.47
N LEU A 290 -3.60 -8.15 -28.09
CA LEU A 290 -4.42 -6.94 -28.16
C LEU A 290 -4.99 -6.82 -29.57
N MET A 291 -6.24 -6.37 -29.74
CA MET A 291 -6.73 -5.90 -31.04
C MET A 291 -7.09 -4.42 -30.98
N ILE A 292 -6.78 -3.69 -32.04
CA ILE A 292 -7.09 -2.27 -32.24
C ILE A 292 -8.00 -2.18 -33.47
N SER A 293 -9.14 -1.52 -33.32
CA SER A 293 -10.15 -1.36 -34.36
C SER A 293 -9.90 -0.08 -35.15
N GLY A 294 -9.71 -0.19 -36.47
CA GLY A 294 -9.46 0.96 -37.33
C GLY A 294 -10.69 1.84 -37.57
N THR A 295 -11.89 1.29 -37.39
CA THR A 295 -13.15 2.01 -37.65
C THR A 295 -13.61 2.93 -36.52
N ASP A 296 -13.11 2.73 -35.30
CA ASP A 296 -13.49 3.54 -34.12
C ASP A 296 -12.34 3.76 -33.12
N GLY A 297 -11.10 3.41 -33.47
CA GLY A 297 -9.90 3.50 -32.63
C GLY A 297 -9.87 2.51 -31.45
N ARG A 298 -10.99 1.88 -31.12
CA ARG A 298 -11.15 1.19 -29.83
C ARG A 298 -10.31 -0.07 -29.71
N ARG A 299 -9.93 -0.34 -28.47
CA ARG A 299 -9.01 -1.41 -28.04
C ARG A 299 -9.79 -2.58 -27.46
N TYR A 300 -9.36 -3.80 -27.78
CA TYR A 300 -9.99 -5.04 -27.37
C TYR A 300 -8.91 -6.03 -26.93
N GLU A 301 -8.65 -6.09 -25.62
CA GLU A 301 -7.69 -7.04 -25.03
C GLU A 301 -8.22 -8.48 -25.06
N VAL A 302 -7.37 -9.41 -25.47
CA VAL A 302 -7.60 -10.85 -25.62
C VAL A 302 -6.63 -11.59 -24.70
N HIS A 303 -7.00 -11.71 -23.42
CA HIS A 303 -6.39 -12.71 -22.53
C HIS A 303 -6.74 -14.12 -23.04
N LEU A 304 -5.80 -15.07 -22.87
CA LEU A 304 -5.93 -16.48 -23.27
C LEU A 304 -5.92 -17.38 -22.02
N PRO A 305 -6.83 -18.36 -21.89
CA PRO A 305 -6.92 -19.19 -20.69
C PRO A 305 -5.77 -20.20 -20.59
N VAL A 306 -5.37 -20.52 -19.35
CA VAL A 306 -4.31 -21.49 -19.05
C VAL A 306 -4.83 -22.92 -19.24
N LEU A 307 -4.57 -23.51 -20.41
CA LEU A 307 -4.85 -24.92 -20.70
C LEU A 307 -3.65 -25.58 -21.42
N ASP A 308 -3.39 -26.84 -21.09
CA ASP A 308 -2.12 -27.55 -21.36
C ASP A 308 -1.95 -28.05 -22.82
N ASN A 309 -2.62 -27.41 -23.79
CA ASN A 309 -2.51 -27.71 -25.22
C ASN A 309 -2.16 -26.43 -25.98
N ARG A 310 -0.84 -26.25 -26.18
CA ARG A 310 -0.14 -24.96 -26.30
C ARG A 310 -0.41 -24.13 -27.58
N VAL A 311 -1.27 -24.60 -28.48
CA VAL A 311 -1.54 -23.98 -29.79
C VAL A 311 -3.02 -23.87 -30.11
N LEU A 312 -3.77 -24.98 -30.01
CA LEU A 312 -5.20 -25.04 -30.36
C LEU A 312 -6.07 -24.17 -29.42
N ALA A 313 -5.54 -23.71 -28.28
CA ALA A 313 -6.20 -22.74 -27.41
C ALA A 313 -6.09 -21.30 -27.97
N ILE A 314 -4.89 -20.89 -28.40
CA ILE A 314 -4.63 -19.58 -29.03
C ILE A 314 -5.46 -19.45 -30.30
N GLU A 315 -5.45 -20.51 -31.12
CA GLU A 315 -6.20 -20.57 -32.36
C GLU A 315 -7.73 -20.43 -32.14
N ARG A 316 -8.28 -21.13 -31.15
CA ARG A 316 -9.71 -21.05 -30.82
C ARG A 316 -10.09 -19.70 -30.23
N ALA A 317 -9.27 -19.13 -29.34
CA ALA A 317 -9.54 -17.81 -28.77
C ALA A 317 -9.40 -16.69 -29.82
N PHE A 318 -8.49 -16.82 -30.79
CA PHE A 318 -8.43 -15.93 -31.95
C PHE A 318 -9.71 -16.02 -32.78
N VAL A 319 -10.14 -17.22 -33.19
CA VAL A 319 -11.40 -17.42 -33.93
C VAL A 319 -12.59 -16.89 -33.12
N GLU A 320 -12.70 -17.28 -31.86
CA GLU A 320 -13.82 -16.90 -31.02
C GLU A 320 -13.91 -15.37 -30.84
N LYS A 321 -12.79 -14.67 -30.63
CA LYS A 321 -12.79 -13.20 -30.51
C LYS A 321 -12.71 -12.46 -31.86
N TRP A 322 -12.37 -13.12 -32.96
CA TRP A 322 -12.44 -12.59 -34.32
C TRP A 322 -13.83 -12.74 -34.95
N ASP A 323 -14.49 -13.88 -34.81
CA ASP A 323 -15.90 -14.01 -35.20
C ASP A 323 -16.77 -13.20 -34.24
N LYS A 324 -16.39 -13.10 -32.96
CA LYS A 324 -16.89 -12.04 -32.08
C LYS A 324 -16.37 -10.64 -32.42
N ARG A 325 -15.52 -10.37 -33.41
CA ARG A 325 -15.20 -8.98 -33.84
C ARG A 325 -16.42 -8.35 -34.51
N ALA A 326 -17.04 -9.09 -35.44
CA ALA A 326 -18.34 -8.73 -36.00
C ALA A 326 -19.42 -8.60 -34.91
N ASN A 327 -19.29 -9.37 -33.83
CA ASN A 327 -20.17 -9.40 -32.66
C ASN A 327 -19.72 -8.52 -31.47
N LEU A 328 -18.61 -7.77 -31.59
CA LEU A 328 -18.03 -6.82 -30.60
C LEU A 328 -18.38 -5.38 -30.97
N LYS A 329 -18.91 -5.18 -32.19
CA LYS A 329 -19.97 -4.18 -32.43
C LYS A 329 -21.08 -4.29 -31.39
N SER A 330 -21.33 -5.48 -30.84
CA SER A 330 -22.00 -5.63 -29.56
C SER A 330 -20.97 -5.48 -28.42
N LYS A 331 -20.89 -4.28 -27.86
CA LYS A 331 -20.44 -4.06 -26.46
C LYS A 331 -21.47 -4.58 -25.46
N SER A 332 -22.30 -5.53 -25.87
CA SER A 332 -23.60 -5.78 -25.27
C SER A 332 -23.49 -6.34 -23.85
N LEU A 333 -24.57 -6.25 -23.09
CA LEU A 333 -24.63 -6.95 -21.80
C LEU A 333 -24.80 -8.45 -22.05
N GLU A 334 -25.49 -8.79 -23.13
CA GLU A 334 -25.72 -10.09 -23.73
C GLU A 334 -24.42 -10.85 -23.98
N SER A 335 -23.39 -10.25 -24.60
CA SER A 335 -22.14 -10.94 -24.90
C SER A 335 -21.37 -11.42 -23.66
N LEU A 336 -21.65 -10.82 -22.49
CA LEU A 336 -21.07 -11.19 -21.19
C LEU A 336 -22.00 -12.10 -20.37
N LEU A 337 -23.30 -11.86 -20.43
CA LEU A 337 -24.30 -12.51 -19.57
C LEU A 337 -25.08 -13.64 -20.26
N SER A 338 -24.92 -13.91 -21.55
CA SER A 338 -25.57 -15.04 -22.26
C SER A 338 -24.63 -16.22 -22.48
N SER A 339 -25.21 -17.41 -22.58
CA SER A 339 -24.59 -18.64 -23.08
C SER A 339 -25.22 -19.05 -24.41
N ALA A 340 -24.79 -20.17 -25.00
CA ALA A 340 -25.37 -20.68 -26.25
C ALA A 340 -26.91 -20.88 -26.17
N ASP A 341 -27.43 -21.29 -25.01
CA ASP A 341 -28.82 -21.72 -24.82
C ASP A 341 -29.66 -20.77 -23.93
N ARG A 342 -29.11 -19.65 -23.43
CA ARG A 342 -29.80 -18.74 -22.48
C ARG A 342 -29.59 -17.25 -22.77
N ASP A 343 -30.69 -16.51 -22.89
CA ASP A 343 -30.71 -15.05 -23.12
C ASP A 343 -31.29 -14.21 -21.94
N TYR A 344 -31.42 -14.80 -20.75
CA TYR A 344 -32.03 -14.18 -19.57
C TYR A 344 -31.17 -14.26 -18.30
N VAL A 345 -31.29 -13.29 -17.40
CA VAL A 345 -30.85 -13.36 -15.99
C VAL A 345 -32.05 -13.68 -15.10
N ILE A 346 -31.85 -14.18 -13.88
CA ILE A 346 -32.95 -14.52 -12.95
C ILE A 346 -33.21 -13.38 -11.95
N GLY A 347 -34.48 -13.05 -11.75
CA GLY A 347 -34.96 -12.18 -10.67
C GLY A 347 -35.43 -12.98 -9.46
N LYS A 348 -36.14 -12.33 -8.53
CA LYS A 348 -36.74 -13.00 -7.37
C LYS A 348 -37.81 -14.01 -7.79
N GLY A 349 -37.81 -15.18 -7.14
CA GLY A 349 -38.75 -16.26 -7.45
C GLY A 349 -38.50 -16.90 -8.82
N ASP A 350 -37.23 -16.94 -9.23
CA ASP A 350 -36.74 -17.58 -10.46
C ASP A 350 -37.39 -17.04 -11.74
N ILE A 351 -37.84 -15.78 -11.71
CA ILE A 351 -38.42 -15.07 -12.85
C ILE A 351 -37.32 -14.77 -13.88
N GLU A 352 -37.44 -15.34 -15.07
CA GLU A 352 -36.53 -15.11 -16.19
C GLU A 352 -36.71 -13.68 -16.75
N VAL A 353 -35.64 -12.88 -16.73
CA VAL A 353 -35.59 -11.49 -17.24
C VAL A 353 -34.60 -11.43 -18.39
N LYS A 354 -35.09 -11.24 -19.62
CA LYS A 354 -34.24 -11.16 -20.83
C LYS A 354 -33.18 -10.08 -20.71
N ILE A 355 -31.93 -10.40 -21.03
CA ILE A 355 -30.78 -9.50 -20.91
C ILE A 355 -30.96 -8.24 -21.78
N SER A 356 -31.64 -8.38 -22.92
CA SER A 356 -31.98 -7.25 -23.81
C SER A 356 -32.94 -6.22 -23.21
N SER A 357 -33.63 -6.53 -22.11
CA SER A 357 -34.39 -5.55 -21.33
C SER A 357 -33.51 -4.62 -20.47
N LEU A 358 -32.19 -4.86 -20.45
CA LEU A 358 -31.20 -4.10 -19.70
C LEU A 358 -30.38 -3.15 -20.59
N GLN A 359 -30.58 -3.17 -21.92
CA GLN A 359 -29.99 -2.18 -22.82
C GLN A 359 -30.52 -0.77 -22.51
N GLY A 360 -29.69 0.26 -22.68
CA GLY A 360 -30.06 1.65 -22.39
C GLY A 360 -29.98 2.04 -20.90
N ARG A 361 -29.84 1.08 -19.98
CA ARG A 361 -29.75 1.30 -18.53
C ARG A 361 -28.32 1.50 -18.05
N THR A 362 -28.14 2.16 -16.91
CA THR A 362 -26.91 1.96 -16.13
C THR A 362 -26.95 0.55 -15.55
N VAL A 363 -25.93 -0.27 -15.77
CA VAL A 363 -25.87 -1.64 -15.23
C VAL A 363 -24.60 -1.84 -14.42
N ILE A 364 -24.76 -2.27 -13.17
CA ILE A 364 -23.66 -2.67 -12.30
C ILE A 364 -23.57 -4.19 -12.32
N LEU A 365 -22.47 -4.74 -12.86
CA LEU A 365 -22.14 -6.14 -12.62
C LEU A 365 -21.45 -6.23 -11.26
N TYR A 366 -22.12 -6.85 -10.29
CA TYR A 366 -21.55 -7.15 -8.98
C TYR A 366 -20.86 -8.52 -9.04
N LEU A 367 -19.54 -8.49 -9.19
CA LEU A 367 -18.66 -9.64 -9.21
C LEU A 367 -18.24 -9.98 -7.76
N ALA A 368 -18.76 -11.08 -7.23
CA ALA A 368 -18.64 -11.44 -5.82
C ALA A 368 -17.76 -12.70 -5.61
N PRO A 369 -16.52 -12.56 -5.11
CA PRO A 369 -15.76 -13.68 -4.59
C PRO A 369 -16.32 -14.15 -3.24
N GLU A 370 -15.93 -15.35 -2.82
CA GLU A 370 -16.18 -15.89 -1.49
C GLU A 370 -15.38 -15.11 -0.44
N SER A 371 -16.02 -14.09 0.16
CA SER A 371 -15.36 -13.14 1.07
C SER A 371 -16.37 -12.45 1.97
N VAL A 372 -16.01 -12.20 3.24
CA VAL A 372 -16.90 -11.52 4.20
C VAL A 372 -17.24 -10.08 3.76
N CYS A 373 -16.33 -9.42 3.04
CA CYS A 373 -16.55 -8.09 2.46
C CYS A 373 -17.75 -8.05 1.49
N CYS A 374 -18.18 -9.19 0.95
CA CYS A 374 -19.37 -9.28 0.12
C CYS A 374 -20.68 -9.05 0.88
N ASN A 375 -20.76 -9.32 2.20
CA ASN A 375 -21.93 -8.94 3.01
C ASN A 375 -22.13 -7.42 2.98
N THR A 376 -21.05 -6.67 3.22
CA THR A 376 -21.02 -5.20 3.26
C THR A 376 -21.27 -4.57 1.90
N CYS A 377 -20.65 -5.09 0.84
CA CYS A 377 -20.97 -4.68 -0.52
C CYS A 377 -22.47 -4.88 -0.83
N THR A 378 -23.01 -6.05 -0.48
CA THR A 378 -24.44 -6.37 -0.68
C THR A 378 -25.35 -5.41 0.07
N LYS A 379 -25.08 -5.15 1.35
CA LYS A 379 -25.86 -4.21 2.17
C LYS A 379 -25.88 -2.81 1.55
N PHE A 380 -24.71 -2.20 1.36
CA PHE A 380 -24.62 -0.83 0.91
C PHE A 380 -25.06 -0.64 -0.55
N LEU A 381 -24.87 -1.64 -1.41
CA LEU A 381 -25.39 -1.60 -2.78
C LEU A 381 -26.93 -1.71 -2.78
N SER A 382 -27.52 -2.48 -1.86
CA SER A 382 -28.98 -2.58 -1.68
C SER A 382 -29.59 -1.24 -1.26
N GLU A 383 -28.99 -0.57 -0.26
CA GLU A 383 -29.37 0.77 0.17
C GLU A 383 -29.33 1.78 -0.99
N ALA A 384 -28.19 1.84 -1.71
CA ALA A 384 -28.02 2.74 -2.85
C ALA A 384 -28.99 2.42 -4.00
N TYR A 385 -29.21 1.13 -4.30
CA TYR A 385 -30.15 0.67 -5.33
C TYR A 385 -31.58 1.11 -5.01
N HIS A 386 -32.05 0.90 -3.77
CA HIS A 386 -33.38 1.33 -3.36
C HIS A 386 -33.53 2.86 -3.38
N GLU A 387 -32.52 3.61 -2.95
CA GLU A 387 -32.55 5.08 -3.01
C GLU A 387 -32.61 5.60 -4.44
N LEU A 388 -31.78 5.08 -5.34
CA LEU A 388 -31.73 5.48 -6.75
C LEU A 388 -33.02 5.10 -7.50
N ARG A 389 -33.54 3.88 -7.29
CA ARG A 389 -34.85 3.46 -7.82
C ARG A 389 -35.99 4.36 -7.33
N SER A 390 -35.97 4.80 -6.06
CA SER A 390 -37.00 5.70 -5.52
C SER A 390 -36.97 7.12 -6.12
N LYS A 391 -35.83 7.54 -6.68
CA LYS A 391 -35.68 8.79 -7.45
C LYS A 391 -36.09 8.66 -8.92
N GLY A 392 -36.32 7.43 -9.39
CA GLY A 392 -36.65 7.13 -10.80
C GLY A 392 -35.43 6.89 -11.70
N GLU A 393 -34.24 6.66 -11.13
CA GLU A 393 -33.03 6.36 -11.91
C GLU A 393 -33.12 4.97 -12.55
N ASP A 394 -32.81 4.85 -13.85
CA ASP A 394 -32.85 3.57 -14.56
C ASP A 394 -31.53 2.78 -14.43
N LEU A 395 -31.28 2.37 -13.18
CA LEU A 395 -30.19 1.51 -12.74
C LEU A 395 -30.67 0.05 -12.64
N GLU A 396 -29.88 -0.91 -13.13
CA GLU A 396 -29.99 -2.32 -12.75
C GLU A 396 -28.68 -2.85 -12.13
N VAL A 397 -28.79 -3.86 -11.26
CA VAL A 397 -27.65 -4.64 -10.77
C VAL A 397 -27.81 -6.09 -11.20
N VAL A 398 -26.71 -6.71 -11.66
CA VAL A 398 -26.63 -8.15 -11.91
C VAL A 398 -25.55 -8.74 -11.01
N PHE A 399 -25.96 -9.61 -10.09
CA PHE A 399 -25.09 -10.41 -9.24
C PHE A 399 -24.46 -11.55 -10.03
N VAL A 400 -23.15 -11.71 -9.87
CA VAL A 400 -22.33 -12.77 -10.46
C VAL A 400 -21.53 -13.41 -9.33
N SER A 401 -21.74 -14.70 -9.11
CA SER A 401 -21.21 -15.40 -7.95
C SER A 401 -20.00 -16.25 -8.30
N PHE A 402 -18.94 -16.13 -7.51
CA PHE A 402 -17.78 -17.02 -7.57
C PHE A 402 -17.64 -17.87 -6.29
N HIS A 403 -18.74 -18.06 -5.56
CA HIS A 403 -18.87 -19.05 -4.47
C HIS A 403 -18.71 -20.49 -5.00
N LYS A 404 -18.37 -21.43 -4.12
CA LYS A 404 -18.07 -22.82 -4.53
C LYS A 404 -19.31 -23.66 -4.83
N ASP A 405 -20.46 -23.33 -4.23
CA ASP A 405 -21.69 -24.10 -4.41
C ASP A 405 -22.98 -23.26 -4.53
N GLU A 406 -24.03 -23.95 -4.96
CA GLU A 406 -25.35 -23.40 -5.26
C GLU A 406 -26.15 -23.05 -3.99
N HIS A 407 -25.83 -23.63 -2.83
CA HIS A 407 -26.48 -23.31 -1.56
C HIS A 407 -25.99 -21.95 -1.02
N GLU A 408 -24.68 -21.71 -1.05
CA GLU A 408 -24.08 -20.40 -0.75
C GLU A 408 -24.63 -19.31 -1.69
N PHE A 409 -24.65 -19.59 -3.00
CA PHE A 409 -25.26 -18.71 -4.00
C PHE A 409 -26.69 -18.32 -3.65
N ASN A 410 -27.56 -19.30 -3.40
CA ASN A 410 -28.97 -19.06 -3.12
C ASN A 410 -29.16 -18.35 -1.77
N GLN A 411 -28.40 -18.71 -0.74
CA GLN A 411 -28.44 -18.05 0.56
C GLN A 411 -28.04 -16.57 0.44
N HIS A 412 -27.04 -16.24 -0.36
CA HIS A 412 -26.57 -14.86 -0.54
C HIS A 412 -27.50 -14.05 -1.46
N PHE A 413 -27.90 -14.61 -2.60
CA PHE A 413 -28.85 -13.99 -3.53
C PHE A 413 -30.23 -13.76 -2.90
N SER A 414 -30.66 -14.59 -1.94
CA SER A 414 -31.90 -14.38 -1.18
C SER A 414 -31.99 -12.99 -0.54
N LYS A 415 -30.86 -12.38 -0.16
CA LYS A 415 -30.76 -11.07 0.49
C LYS A 415 -30.86 -9.88 -0.48
N MET A 416 -30.75 -10.10 -1.78
CA MET A 416 -30.57 -9.04 -2.81
C MET A 416 -31.87 -8.60 -3.49
N PRO A 417 -32.08 -7.30 -3.77
CA PRO A 417 -33.32 -6.81 -4.42
C PRO A 417 -33.33 -6.92 -5.96
N TRP A 418 -32.22 -7.34 -6.58
CA TRP A 418 -31.95 -7.23 -8.02
C TRP A 418 -31.82 -8.59 -8.73
N LEU A 419 -31.18 -8.63 -9.90
CA LEU A 419 -31.06 -9.81 -10.78
C LEU A 419 -29.75 -10.57 -10.53
N ALA A 420 -29.69 -11.84 -10.91
CA ALA A 420 -28.47 -12.65 -10.88
C ALA A 420 -28.25 -13.42 -12.19
N LEU A 421 -26.97 -13.66 -12.51
CA LEU A 421 -26.59 -14.68 -13.47
C LEU A 421 -26.86 -16.07 -12.84
N PRO A 422 -27.60 -16.99 -13.51
CA PRO A 422 -27.89 -18.30 -12.94
C PRO A 422 -26.60 -19.08 -12.63
N PHE A 423 -26.48 -19.61 -11.41
CA PHE A 423 -25.27 -20.32 -10.95
C PHE A 423 -24.90 -21.52 -11.82
N SER A 424 -25.89 -22.18 -12.43
CA SER A 424 -25.71 -23.27 -13.39
C SER A 424 -25.06 -22.85 -14.72
N ASP A 425 -24.98 -21.54 -15.03
CA ASP A 425 -24.37 -21.06 -16.27
C ASP A 425 -22.85 -20.91 -16.14
N THR A 426 -22.17 -22.05 -16.18
CA THR A 426 -20.71 -22.14 -16.11
C THR A 426 -20.03 -21.42 -17.29
N GLU A 427 -20.68 -21.35 -18.46
CA GLU A 427 -20.13 -20.68 -19.66
C GLU A 427 -19.94 -19.18 -19.40
N SER A 428 -20.96 -18.51 -18.88
CA SER A 428 -20.95 -17.06 -18.60
C SER A 428 -20.12 -16.73 -17.37
N HIS A 429 -20.14 -17.57 -16.33
CA HIS A 429 -19.24 -17.42 -15.19
C HIS A 429 -17.76 -17.58 -15.61
N ASN A 430 -17.43 -18.47 -16.54
CA ASN A 430 -16.09 -18.57 -17.12
C ASN A 430 -15.73 -17.32 -17.94
N LYS A 431 -16.61 -16.84 -18.83
CA LYS A 431 -16.38 -15.58 -19.59
C LYS A 431 -16.05 -14.39 -18.69
N LEU A 432 -16.72 -14.29 -17.54
CA LEU A 432 -16.52 -13.20 -16.59
C LEU A 432 -15.25 -13.39 -15.75
N ARG A 433 -14.95 -14.62 -15.31
CA ARG A 433 -13.69 -15.00 -14.66
C ARG A 433 -12.48 -14.68 -15.54
N ASP A 434 -12.51 -15.10 -16.80
CA ASP A 434 -11.43 -14.92 -17.77
C ASP A 434 -11.29 -13.45 -18.24
N ARG A 435 -12.29 -12.61 -17.95
CA ARG A 435 -12.31 -11.19 -18.31
C ARG A 435 -11.97 -10.24 -17.16
N PHE A 436 -12.19 -10.66 -15.92
CA PHE A 436 -11.94 -9.85 -14.72
C PHE A 436 -11.17 -10.65 -13.65
N PRO A 437 -9.95 -11.15 -13.95
CA PRO A 437 -9.17 -11.95 -13.01
C PRO A 437 -8.76 -11.19 -11.74
N GLU A 438 -8.80 -9.85 -11.74
CA GLU A 438 -8.61 -9.02 -10.54
C GLU A 438 -9.61 -9.35 -9.40
N THR A 439 -10.77 -9.93 -9.74
CA THR A 439 -11.85 -10.28 -8.80
C THR A 439 -11.52 -11.39 -7.81
N PHE A 440 -10.52 -12.24 -8.10
CA PHE A 440 -10.12 -13.35 -7.23
C PHE A 440 -9.22 -12.92 -6.05
N SER A 441 -8.93 -11.62 -5.93
CA SER A 441 -8.23 -10.99 -4.80
C SER A 441 -8.99 -10.99 -3.46
N GLY A 442 -10.19 -11.59 -3.40
CA GLY A 442 -11.01 -11.64 -2.19
C GLY A 442 -11.77 -10.35 -1.87
N ILE A 443 -11.80 -9.39 -2.80
CA ILE A 443 -12.51 -8.11 -2.67
C ILE A 443 -13.70 -8.09 -3.67
N PRO A 444 -14.92 -7.70 -3.25
CA PRO A 444 -16.04 -7.52 -4.17
C PRO A 444 -15.77 -6.42 -5.20
N HIS A 445 -16.01 -6.69 -6.47
CA HIS A 445 -15.83 -5.72 -7.55
C HIS A 445 -17.19 -5.30 -8.12
N LEU A 446 -17.35 -3.99 -8.34
CA LEU A 446 -18.53 -3.40 -8.96
C LEU A 446 -18.12 -2.75 -10.29
N LEU A 447 -18.45 -3.42 -11.39
CA LEU A 447 -18.19 -2.93 -12.74
C LEU A 447 -19.43 -2.17 -13.24
N VAL A 448 -19.33 -0.84 -13.31
CA VAL A 448 -20.42 0.04 -13.76
C VAL A 448 -20.33 0.26 -15.26
N ARG A 449 -21.42 -0.04 -15.97
CA ARG A 449 -21.60 0.23 -17.40
C ARG A 449 -22.71 1.26 -17.59
N ASP A 450 -22.55 2.14 -18.57
CA ASP A 450 -23.60 3.09 -18.96
C ASP A 450 -24.64 2.48 -19.92
N GLY A 451 -25.65 3.27 -20.29
CA GLY A 451 -26.70 2.85 -21.23
C GLY A 451 -26.23 2.59 -22.67
N SER A 452 -25.01 3.02 -23.03
CA SER A 452 -24.38 2.65 -24.31
C SER A 452 -23.63 1.31 -24.23
N GLY A 453 -23.46 0.76 -23.02
CA GLY A 453 -22.67 -0.42 -22.73
C GLY A 453 -21.18 -0.14 -22.48
N ASP A 454 -20.76 1.11 -22.35
CA ASP A 454 -19.35 1.41 -22.04
C ASP A 454 -19.06 1.33 -20.54
N ILE A 455 -17.89 0.80 -20.18
CA ILE A 455 -17.44 0.68 -18.78
C ILE A 455 -17.00 2.06 -18.30
N ILE A 456 -17.77 2.62 -17.36
CA ILE A 456 -17.52 3.97 -16.81
C ILE A 456 -16.86 3.94 -15.43
N CYS A 457 -16.89 2.80 -14.72
CA CYS A 457 -16.14 2.62 -13.47
C CYS A 457 -15.80 1.15 -13.20
N LYS A 458 -14.53 0.85 -12.86
CA LYS A 458 -14.10 -0.45 -12.31
C LYS A 458 -14.04 -0.49 -10.77
N GLN A 459 -13.92 0.67 -10.13
CA GLN A 459 -13.62 0.82 -8.70
C GLN A 459 -14.84 1.21 -7.85
N ALA A 460 -16.05 1.06 -8.39
CA ALA A 460 -17.26 1.61 -7.79
C ALA A 460 -17.63 1.04 -6.41
N PHE A 461 -17.05 -0.09 -5.99
CA PHE A 461 -17.14 -0.59 -4.62
C PHE A 461 -16.64 0.45 -3.60
N TRP A 462 -15.50 1.09 -3.87
CA TRP A 462 -14.91 2.10 -2.99
C TRP A 462 -15.76 3.37 -2.92
N TYR A 463 -16.20 3.88 -4.09
CA TYR A 463 -17.09 5.04 -4.13
C TYR A 463 -18.48 4.77 -3.53
N LEU A 464 -18.96 3.52 -3.58
CA LEU A 464 -20.16 3.09 -2.88
C LEU A 464 -19.92 3.05 -1.35
N LEU A 465 -18.76 2.59 -0.88
CA LEU A 465 -18.40 2.63 0.54
C LEU A 465 -18.33 4.07 1.06
N ASP A 466 -17.69 4.99 0.36
CA ASP A 466 -17.56 6.37 0.85
C ASP A 466 -18.85 7.18 0.66
N TYR A 467 -19.41 7.21 -0.56
CA TYR A 467 -20.47 8.15 -0.95
C TYR A 467 -21.84 7.52 -1.17
N GLY A 468 -21.93 6.20 -1.30
CA GLY A 468 -23.20 5.48 -1.50
C GLY A 468 -23.86 5.89 -2.82
N SER A 469 -25.18 6.15 -2.78
CA SER A 469 -25.95 6.61 -3.94
C SER A 469 -25.42 7.89 -4.58
N LYS A 470 -24.75 8.77 -3.82
CA LYS A 470 -24.26 10.07 -4.31
C LYS A 470 -23.17 9.92 -5.37
N ALA A 471 -22.46 8.79 -5.40
CA ALA A 471 -21.46 8.50 -6.41
C ALA A 471 -22.08 8.27 -7.80
N TYR A 472 -23.34 7.82 -7.89
CA TYR A 472 -24.03 7.52 -9.15
C TYR A 472 -24.04 8.74 -10.10
N PRO A 473 -23.72 8.56 -11.41
CA PRO A 473 -23.54 7.29 -12.13
C PRO A 473 -22.12 6.68 -12.07
N PHE A 474 -21.29 7.05 -11.09
CA PHE A 474 -19.90 6.59 -10.89
C PHE A 474 -18.89 7.04 -11.97
N THR A 475 -19.26 7.98 -12.84
CA THR A 475 -18.34 8.64 -13.78
C THR A 475 -17.28 9.47 -13.04
N ASN A 476 -16.07 9.53 -13.60
CA ASN A 476 -14.96 10.32 -13.04
C ASN A 476 -15.34 11.79 -12.75
N GLU A 477 -16.13 12.41 -13.61
CA GLU A 477 -16.66 13.77 -13.41
C GLU A 477 -17.52 13.87 -12.14
N LYS A 478 -18.42 12.90 -11.93
CA LYS A 478 -19.31 12.87 -10.77
C LYS A 478 -18.55 12.60 -9.48
N ILE A 479 -17.58 11.68 -9.48
CA ILE A 479 -16.69 11.44 -8.34
C ILE A 479 -15.91 12.73 -8.01
N ASN A 480 -15.32 13.38 -9.01
CA ASN A 480 -14.60 14.64 -8.83
C ASN A 480 -15.48 15.80 -8.35
N GLN A 481 -16.79 15.80 -8.67
CA GLN A 481 -17.76 16.73 -8.09
C GLN A 481 -17.98 16.42 -6.60
N VAL A 482 -18.32 15.17 -6.26
CA VAL A 482 -18.67 14.76 -4.90
C VAL A 482 -17.49 14.93 -3.94
N ASN A 483 -16.27 14.59 -4.37
CA ASN A 483 -15.03 14.86 -3.62
C ASN A 483 -14.92 16.36 -3.21
N LYS A 484 -15.19 17.27 -4.15
CA LYS A 484 -15.10 18.73 -3.92
C LYS A 484 -16.23 19.27 -3.04
N GLU A 485 -17.44 18.74 -3.20
CA GLU A 485 -18.59 19.08 -2.35
C GLU A 485 -18.35 18.64 -0.90
N ASP A 486 -17.83 17.43 -0.71
CA ASP A 486 -17.49 16.85 0.57
C ASP A 486 -16.34 17.59 1.27
N GLU A 487 -15.25 17.94 0.56
CA GLU A 487 -14.21 18.84 1.07
C GLU A 487 -14.78 20.18 1.57
N VAL A 488 -15.74 20.76 0.86
CA VAL A 488 -16.38 22.05 1.21
C VAL A 488 -17.38 21.90 2.36
N LEU A 489 -17.94 20.71 2.60
CA LEU A 489 -18.73 20.41 3.79
C LEU A 489 -17.85 20.19 5.03
N LYS A 490 -16.73 19.49 4.87
CA LYS A 490 -15.74 19.21 5.93
C LYS A 490 -14.99 20.45 6.42
N LYS A 491 -14.90 21.49 5.59
CA LYS A 491 -14.34 22.82 5.95
C LYS A 491 -15.34 23.74 6.69
N LYS A 492 -16.45 23.22 7.22
CA LYS A 492 -17.47 23.97 7.99
C LYS A 492 -17.61 23.40 9.41
N PRO A 493 -18.15 24.18 10.38
CA PRO A 493 -18.42 23.67 11.72
C PRO A 493 -19.47 22.56 11.70
N GLN A 494 -19.17 21.43 12.32
CA GLN A 494 -20.04 20.27 12.48
C GLN A 494 -20.85 20.38 13.78
N ASN A 495 -22.14 20.04 13.76
CA ASN A 495 -22.92 19.94 14.98
C ASN A 495 -22.75 18.54 15.61
N LEU A 496 -22.19 18.47 16.83
CA LEU A 496 -21.88 17.19 17.49
C LEU A 496 -23.12 16.30 17.72
N HIS A 497 -24.29 16.87 18.03
CA HIS A 497 -25.54 16.11 18.15
C HIS A 497 -25.93 15.42 16.83
N LYS A 498 -25.81 16.11 15.68
CA LYS A 498 -26.04 15.51 14.35
C LYS A 498 -24.92 14.58 13.90
N LEU A 499 -23.68 14.81 14.35
CA LEU A 499 -22.53 13.99 13.99
C LEU A 499 -22.58 12.66 14.72
N LEU A 500 -22.71 12.68 16.05
CA LEU A 500 -22.58 11.52 16.95
C LEU A 500 -23.92 10.94 17.43
N GLY A 501 -25.04 11.60 17.16
CA GLY A 501 -26.40 11.15 17.50
C GLY A 501 -27.23 10.75 16.29
N SER A 502 -28.54 10.62 16.51
CA SER A 502 -29.57 10.42 15.49
C SER A 502 -30.85 11.15 15.90
N ASP A 503 -31.87 11.20 15.04
CA ASP A 503 -33.18 11.79 15.38
C ASP A 503 -33.90 11.07 16.56
N THR A 504 -33.39 9.92 17.00
CA THR A 504 -33.91 9.13 18.14
C THR A 504 -32.91 8.92 19.28
N ARG A 505 -31.66 9.39 19.14
CA ARG A 505 -30.61 9.25 20.17
C ARG A 505 -29.75 10.49 20.34
N ASP A 506 -29.69 10.94 21.59
CA ASP A 506 -28.94 12.09 22.09
C ASP A 506 -27.79 11.73 23.07
N PHE A 507 -27.51 10.44 23.30
CA PHE A 507 -26.50 9.97 24.26
C PHE A 507 -25.41 9.07 23.65
N LEU A 508 -24.21 9.10 24.24
CA LEU A 508 -23.11 8.12 24.09
C LEU A 508 -23.09 7.16 25.29
N ILE A 509 -22.24 6.13 25.26
CA ILE A 509 -22.05 5.19 26.38
C ILE A 509 -20.67 5.30 27.03
N SER A 510 -20.60 5.09 28.34
CA SER A 510 -19.35 4.77 29.07
C SER A 510 -19.01 3.28 28.93
N SER A 511 -17.77 2.88 29.25
CA SER A 511 -17.36 1.47 29.31
C SER A 511 -18.05 0.65 30.40
N ASN A 512 -18.72 1.29 31.36
CA ASN A 512 -19.62 0.64 32.33
C ASN A 512 -21.06 0.51 31.83
N GLY A 513 -21.39 1.08 30.66
CA GLY A 513 -22.73 1.11 30.08
C GLY A 513 -23.60 2.31 30.48
N ASP A 514 -23.04 3.30 31.20
CA ASP A 514 -23.77 4.53 31.57
C ASP A 514 -24.07 5.36 30.32
N LYS A 515 -25.24 6.02 30.29
CA LYS A 515 -25.61 6.92 29.20
C LYS A 515 -25.15 8.34 29.50
N VAL A 516 -24.34 8.91 28.61
CA VAL A 516 -23.78 10.27 28.72
C VAL A 516 -24.37 11.14 27.60
N PRO A 517 -25.15 12.19 27.89
CA PRO A 517 -25.70 13.09 26.86
C PRO A 517 -24.62 13.71 25.98
N ILE A 518 -24.84 13.79 24.67
CA ILE A 518 -23.92 14.42 23.71
C ILE A 518 -23.71 15.91 24.02
N SER A 519 -24.67 16.55 24.70
CA SER A 519 -24.54 17.93 25.19
C SER A 519 -23.39 18.11 26.19
N GLU A 520 -22.93 17.06 26.87
CA GLU A 520 -21.74 17.11 27.73
C GLU A 520 -20.41 17.19 26.94
N LEU A 521 -20.46 17.11 25.61
CA LEU A 521 -19.31 17.34 24.73
C LEU A 521 -19.29 18.78 24.18
N GLU A 522 -20.34 19.58 24.39
CA GLU A 522 -20.37 20.96 23.91
C GLU A 522 -19.29 21.82 24.59
N GLY A 523 -18.50 22.53 23.78
CA GLY A 523 -17.36 23.31 24.26
C GLY A 523 -16.15 22.47 24.73
N LYS A 524 -16.14 21.15 24.49
CA LYS A 524 -14.94 20.30 24.53
C LYS A 524 -14.35 20.12 23.13
N ILE A 525 -13.06 19.77 23.08
CA ILE A 525 -12.43 19.17 21.90
C ILE A 525 -12.68 17.66 21.95
N VAL A 526 -13.13 17.09 20.84
CA VAL A 526 -13.57 15.70 20.75
C VAL A 526 -12.71 14.94 19.75
N ALA A 527 -12.05 13.89 20.22
CA ALA A 527 -11.29 12.96 19.39
C ALA A 527 -12.16 11.75 19.01
N LEU A 528 -12.29 11.48 17.71
CA LEU A 528 -13.05 10.35 17.17
C LEU A 528 -12.07 9.26 16.71
N ASP A 529 -12.06 8.13 17.40
CA ASP A 529 -11.16 6.98 17.14
C ASP A 529 -11.93 5.84 16.47
N PHE A 530 -11.64 5.62 15.19
CA PHE A 530 -12.34 4.65 14.36
C PHE A 530 -11.69 3.26 14.45
N ARG A 531 -12.48 2.25 14.81
CA ARG A 531 -12.02 0.87 15.06
C ARG A 531 -12.78 -0.17 14.24
N HIS A 532 -12.04 -0.90 13.39
CA HIS A 532 -12.48 -2.13 12.73
C HIS A 532 -12.23 -3.32 13.66
N ILE A 533 -13.25 -4.13 13.97
CA ILE A 533 -13.10 -5.22 14.97
C ILE A 533 -12.34 -6.44 14.43
N ARG A 534 -12.31 -6.69 13.12
CA ARG A 534 -11.75 -7.94 12.54
C ARG A 534 -10.23 -8.04 12.40
N TYR A 535 -9.47 -6.95 12.58
CA TYR A 535 -8.02 -6.96 12.31
C TYR A 535 -7.21 -6.50 13.54
N PRO A 536 -6.99 -7.37 14.54
CA PRO A 536 -6.09 -7.09 15.65
C PRO A 536 -4.62 -7.10 15.20
N THR A 537 -4.15 -6.00 14.60
CA THR A 537 -2.71 -5.78 14.36
C THR A 537 -2.01 -5.38 15.66
N PRO A 538 -0.71 -5.71 15.86
CA PRO A 538 0.02 -5.34 17.08
C PRO A 538 -0.07 -3.85 17.44
N THR A 539 -0.02 -3.00 16.41
CA THR A 539 -0.13 -1.53 16.49
C THR A 539 -1.43 -1.00 17.13
N ILE A 540 -2.51 -1.80 17.21
CA ILE A 540 -3.76 -1.39 17.88
C ILE A 540 -3.58 -1.29 19.40
N MET A 541 -2.79 -2.19 20.01
CA MET A 541 -2.52 -2.17 21.45
C MET A 541 -1.67 -0.96 21.84
N GLU A 542 -0.63 -0.66 21.07
CA GLU A 542 0.20 0.52 21.26
C GLU A 542 -0.61 1.81 21.12
N THR A 543 -1.47 1.87 20.09
CA THR A 543 -2.37 3.02 19.89
C THR A 543 -3.24 3.28 21.12
N TYR A 544 -3.79 2.22 21.73
CA TYR A 544 -4.65 2.36 22.89
C TYR A 544 -3.92 3.06 24.03
N GLN A 545 -2.69 2.64 24.34
CA GLN A 545 -1.93 3.19 25.46
C GLN A 545 -1.62 4.67 25.26
N ILE A 546 -1.23 5.09 24.05
CA ILE A 546 -0.91 6.51 23.77
C ILE A 546 -2.15 7.39 23.90
N LEU A 547 -3.30 6.92 23.42
CA LEU A 547 -4.58 7.63 23.58
C LEU A 547 -4.98 7.73 25.06
N GLU A 548 -4.79 6.66 25.84
CA GLU A 548 -5.06 6.60 27.28
C GLU A 548 -4.16 7.55 28.09
N ASP A 549 -2.85 7.49 27.83
CA ASP A 549 -1.83 8.38 28.41
C ASP A 549 -2.15 9.86 28.16
N MET A 550 -2.49 10.21 26.91
CA MET A 550 -2.89 11.57 26.54
C MET A 550 -4.18 11.98 27.25
N TYR A 551 -5.18 11.11 27.25
CA TYR A 551 -6.51 11.37 27.80
C TYR A 551 -6.47 11.62 29.31
N PHE A 552 -5.74 10.79 30.07
CA PHE A 552 -5.54 11.02 31.50
C PHE A 552 -4.77 12.31 31.77
N LYS A 553 -3.64 12.57 31.08
CA LYS A 553 -2.85 13.80 31.26
C LYS A 553 -3.61 15.09 30.93
N LEU A 554 -4.59 15.03 30.02
CA LEU A 554 -5.48 16.16 29.74
C LEU A 554 -6.56 16.31 30.83
N ARG A 555 -7.15 15.21 31.31
CA ARG A 555 -8.12 15.25 32.43
C ARG A 555 -7.49 15.70 33.75
N GLU A 556 -6.27 15.29 34.06
CA GLU A 556 -5.52 15.76 35.25
C GLU A 556 -5.27 17.28 35.25
N LYS A 557 -5.06 17.87 34.07
CA LYS A 557 -4.93 19.33 33.89
C LYS A 557 -6.27 20.07 33.91
N GLY A 558 -7.39 19.36 33.98
CA GLY A 558 -8.74 19.94 33.87
C GLY A 558 -9.09 20.43 32.47
N GLU A 559 -8.40 19.95 31.43
CA GLU A 559 -8.63 20.40 30.06
C GLU A 559 -9.94 19.85 29.48
N LYS A 560 -10.57 20.64 28.60
CA LYS A 560 -11.86 20.32 27.99
C LYS A 560 -11.68 19.38 26.80
N PHE A 561 -11.30 18.14 27.09
CA PHE A 561 -11.09 17.08 26.11
C PHE A 561 -12.02 15.89 26.36
N GLU A 562 -12.45 15.23 25.29
CA GLU A 562 -13.17 13.96 25.33
C GLU A 562 -12.74 13.06 24.16
N LEU A 563 -12.81 11.74 24.34
CA LEU A 563 -12.57 10.76 23.27
C LEU A 563 -13.84 9.91 23.07
N VAL A 564 -14.20 9.68 21.81
CA VAL A 564 -15.33 8.85 21.40
C VAL A 564 -14.82 7.77 20.45
N SER A 565 -14.80 6.51 20.92
CA SER A 565 -14.56 5.37 20.05
C SER A 565 -15.77 5.08 19.17
N ILE A 566 -15.52 4.81 17.89
CA ILE A 566 -16.54 4.47 16.90
C ILE A 566 -16.19 3.08 16.38
N PHE A 567 -16.99 2.09 16.76
CA PHE A 567 -16.77 0.68 16.45
C PHE A 567 -17.63 0.25 15.27
N TYR A 568 -17.02 -0.39 14.29
CA TYR A 568 -17.70 -1.01 13.16
C TYR A 568 -17.54 -2.54 13.25
N ASN A 569 -18.68 -3.25 13.30
CA ASN A 569 -18.72 -4.70 13.47
C ASN A 569 -19.43 -5.38 12.30
N GLU A 570 -18.72 -6.31 11.65
CA GLU A 570 -19.22 -7.15 10.58
C GLU A 570 -19.09 -8.63 11.00
N ASP A 571 -20.05 -9.08 11.82
CA ASP A 571 -20.24 -10.47 12.27
C ASP A 571 -19.11 -11.07 13.16
N MET A 572 -19.12 -10.79 14.47
CA MET A 572 -18.63 -11.66 15.58
C MET A 572 -19.12 -11.12 16.95
N PRO A 573 -19.11 -11.91 18.05
CA PRO A 573 -19.88 -11.63 19.27
C PRO A 573 -19.26 -10.58 20.22
N SER A 574 -20.08 -10.09 21.15
CA SER A 574 -19.66 -9.32 22.35
C SER A 574 -18.75 -8.11 22.08
N PRO A 575 -19.23 -7.07 21.36
CA PRO A 575 -18.46 -5.83 21.21
C PRO A 575 -18.19 -5.12 22.55
N SER A 576 -18.86 -5.53 23.63
CA SER A 576 -18.57 -5.16 25.02
C SER A 576 -17.12 -5.43 25.44
N GLU A 577 -16.53 -6.57 25.06
CA GLU A 577 -15.15 -6.90 25.44
C GLU A 577 -14.12 -5.94 24.82
N ALA A 578 -14.38 -5.47 23.59
CA ALA A 578 -13.52 -4.52 22.88
C ALA A 578 -13.62 -3.07 23.38
N PHE A 579 -14.50 -2.78 24.34
CA PHE A 579 -14.70 -1.45 24.95
C PHE A 579 -14.61 -1.48 26.49
N GLN A 580 -14.55 -2.66 27.11
CA GLN A 580 -14.49 -2.83 28.55
C GLN A 580 -13.20 -2.21 29.14
N GLY A 581 -13.35 -1.42 30.19
CA GLY A 581 -12.24 -0.76 30.89
C GLY A 581 -11.72 0.54 30.25
N MET A 582 -12.17 0.91 29.05
CA MET A 582 -11.74 2.17 28.43
C MET A 582 -12.22 3.38 29.23
N PRO A 583 -11.40 4.42 29.46
CA PRO A 583 -11.75 5.53 30.36
C PRO A 583 -12.63 6.61 29.71
N TRP A 584 -13.03 6.40 28.45
CA TRP A 584 -13.71 7.36 27.57
C TRP A 584 -15.05 6.82 27.02
N LEU A 585 -15.66 7.56 26.09
CA LEU A 585 -17.00 7.27 25.59
C LEU A 585 -16.98 6.48 24.28
N ALA A 586 -18.11 5.89 23.90
CA ALA A 586 -18.31 5.33 22.57
C ALA A 586 -19.69 5.66 22.00
N VAL A 587 -19.80 5.63 20.67
CA VAL A 587 -21.09 5.44 20.00
C VAL A 587 -21.65 4.07 20.46
N PRO A 588 -22.94 3.96 20.84
CA PRO A 588 -23.48 2.69 21.33
C PRO A 588 -23.26 1.55 20.34
N LEU A 589 -22.77 0.42 20.84
CA LEU A 589 -22.28 -0.69 20.01
C LEU A 589 -23.38 -1.35 19.16
N ASN A 590 -24.64 -1.12 19.51
CA ASN A 590 -25.84 -1.53 18.78
C ASN A 590 -26.34 -0.47 17.76
N ASP A 591 -25.80 0.76 17.77
CA ASP A 591 -26.07 1.83 16.80
C ASP A 591 -25.02 1.77 15.67
N GLN A 592 -25.05 0.66 14.92
CA GLN A 592 -24.17 0.50 13.76
C GLN A 592 -24.52 1.49 12.63
N GLU A 593 -25.74 2.01 12.56
CA GLU A 593 -26.13 3.05 11.59
C GLU A 593 -25.32 4.34 11.80
N THR A 594 -25.18 4.81 13.04
CA THR A 594 -24.33 5.97 13.36
C THR A 594 -22.86 5.67 13.09
N SER A 595 -22.36 4.49 13.49
CA SER A 595 -20.98 4.09 13.18
C SER A 595 -20.73 4.10 11.67
N GLU A 596 -21.55 3.42 10.87
CA GLU A 596 -21.43 3.36 9.42
C GLU A 596 -21.52 4.75 8.78
N ARG A 597 -22.51 5.58 9.17
CA ARG A 597 -22.64 6.96 8.71
C ARG A 597 -21.37 7.78 8.96
N LEU A 598 -20.69 7.55 10.09
CA LEU A 598 -19.42 8.21 10.42
C LEU A 598 -18.24 7.59 9.65
N PHE A 599 -18.19 6.26 9.53
CA PHE A 599 -17.15 5.56 8.75
C PHE A 599 -17.16 5.97 7.27
N ARG A 600 -18.37 6.11 6.72
CA ARG A 600 -18.66 6.74 5.42
C ARG A 600 -18.16 8.17 5.40
N TYR A 601 -18.67 9.04 6.28
CA TYR A 601 -18.36 10.47 6.22
C TYR A 601 -16.86 10.80 6.34
N PHE A 602 -16.05 10.00 7.03
CA PHE A 602 -14.61 10.25 7.15
C PHE A 602 -13.72 9.42 6.21
N HIS A 603 -14.30 8.64 5.29
CA HIS A 603 -13.61 7.74 4.36
C HIS A 603 -12.59 6.83 5.07
N VAL A 604 -13.05 6.11 6.11
CA VAL A 604 -12.20 5.28 7.00
C VAL A 604 -12.36 3.77 6.80
N PHE A 605 -13.16 3.34 5.81
CA PHE A 605 -13.17 1.94 5.39
C PHE A 605 -11.83 1.51 4.79
N GLN A 606 -11.15 2.42 4.07
CA GLN A 606 -9.82 2.18 3.47
C GLN A 606 -8.66 2.43 4.44
N HIS A 607 -8.80 3.40 5.35
CA HIS A 607 -7.69 3.88 6.18
C HIS A 607 -8.17 4.19 7.60
N ARG A 608 -7.49 3.65 8.62
CA ARG A 608 -7.73 4.07 10.01
C ARG A 608 -7.33 5.54 10.17
N LYS A 609 -8.21 6.35 10.78
CA LYS A 609 -7.94 7.76 11.10
C LYS A 609 -8.37 8.06 12.52
N LEU A 610 -7.60 8.90 13.21
CA LEU A 610 -8.07 9.67 14.35
C LEU A 610 -8.54 11.03 13.83
N ILE A 611 -9.77 11.45 14.16
CA ILE A 611 -10.34 12.73 13.72
C ILE A 611 -10.51 13.65 14.93
N MET A 612 -9.95 14.86 14.87
CA MET A 612 -10.12 15.88 15.91
C MET A 612 -11.20 16.88 15.50
N VAL A 613 -12.15 17.13 16.40
CA VAL A 613 -13.22 18.13 16.26
C VAL A 613 -13.08 19.14 17.39
N ASP A 614 -13.02 20.44 17.08
CA ASP A 614 -12.86 21.49 18.10
C ASP A 614 -14.16 21.86 18.83
N ALA A 615 -14.03 22.76 19.81
CA ALA A 615 -15.13 23.27 20.63
C ALA A 615 -16.19 24.09 19.87
N GLN A 616 -15.95 24.42 18.59
CA GLN A 616 -16.88 25.07 17.68
C GLN A 616 -17.47 24.08 16.65
N GLY A 617 -16.92 22.86 16.56
CA GLY A 617 -17.29 21.82 15.61
C GLY A 617 -16.39 21.74 14.37
N MET A 618 -15.32 22.53 14.26
CA MET A 618 -14.41 22.45 13.11
C MET A 618 -13.59 21.16 13.15
N ILE A 619 -13.44 20.50 12.01
CA ILE A 619 -12.61 19.29 11.89
C ILE A 619 -11.16 19.73 11.62
N LEU A 620 -10.26 19.48 12.57
CA LEU A 620 -8.92 20.07 12.58
C LEU A 620 -7.92 19.42 11.61
N ASN A 621 -8.17 18.18 11.17
CA ASN A 621 -7.18 17.37 10.44
C ASN A 621 -7.64 16.81 9.08
N ASN A 622 -8.67 17.39 8.46
CA ASN A 622 -9.37 16.77 7.32
C ASN A 622 -8.79 17.07 5.91
N CYS A 623 -7.52 17.46 5.80
CA CYS A 623 -6.88 17.82 4.53
C CYS A 623 -5.40 17.41 4.49
N PHE A 624 -5.07 16.31 3.79
CA PHE A 624 -3.70 15.90 3.41
C PHE A 624 -2.63 15.96 4.54
N LEU A 625 -3.06 15.71 5.77
CA LEU A 625 -2.19 15.52 6.94
C LEU A 625 -1.96 14.01 7.15
N PRO A 626 -0.89 13.62 7.87
CA PRO A 626 -0.76 12.23 8.28
C PRO A 626 -1.90 11.88 9.24
N ASN A 627 -2.17 10.59 9.42
CA ASN A 627 -3.14 10.14 10.41
C ASN A 627 -2.84 10.80 11.76
N PHE A 628 -3.82 11.50 12.37
CA PHE A 628 -3.56 12.33 13.55
C PHE A 628 -3.08 11.51 14.77
N LEU A 629 -3.20 10.19 14.67
CA LEU A 629 -2.52 9.21 15.50
C LEU A 629 -1.00 9.44 15.64
N HIS A 630 -0.30 9.80 14.56
CA HIS A 630 1.14 10.14 14.61
C HIS A 630 1.37 11.43 15.40
N VAL A 631 0.53 12.46 15.20
CA VAL A 631 0.63 13.71 15.99
C VAL A 631 0.46 13.42 17.49
N VAL A 632 -0.45 12.50 17.84
CA VAL A 632 -0.67 12.06 19.22
C VAL A 632 0.48 11.19 19.75
N TYR A 633 1.12 10.36 18.93
CA TYR A 633 2.36 9.62 19.25
C TYR A 633 3.52 10.57 19.60
N ASP A 634 3.70 11.63 18.80
CA ASP A 634 4.87 12.51 18.88
C ASP A 634 4.78 13.54 20.02
N ILE A 635 3.60 14.15 20.22
CA ILE A 635 3.44 15.25 21.19
C ILE A 635 2.35 15.03 22.25
N GLY A 636 1.44 14.08 22.04
CA GLY A 636 0.38 13.71 22.98
C GLY A 636 -0.36 14.93 23.58
N ASP A 637 -0.42 14.98 24.90
CA ASP A 637 -1.10 16.02 25.67
C ASP A 637 -0.55 17.44 25.47
N LYS A 638 0.68 17.59 24.96
CA LYS A 638 1.31 18.90 24.70
C LYS A 638 0.69 19.60 23.48
N GLY A 639 0.10 18.82 22.57
CA GLY A 639 -0.53 19.33 21.35
C GLY A 639 -1.85 20.06 21.59
N TYR A 640 -2.60 19.72 22.65
CA TYR A 640 -3.88 20.34 22.98
C TYR A 640 -3.77 21.88 23.13
N PRO A 641 -4.67 22.71 22.56
CA PRO A 641 -5.95 22.39 21.91
C PRO A 641 -5.86 21.91 20.43
N PHE A 642 -4.74 21.34 20.01
CA PHE A 642 -4.55 20.71 18.69
C PHE A 642 -4.76 21.64 17.49
N THR A 643 -4.62 22.96 17.70
CA THR A 643 -4.55 23.91 16.58
C THR A 643 -3.20 23.80 15.88
N PRO A 644 -3.12 24.13 14.57
CA PRO A 644 -1.87 24.20 13.80
C PRO A 644 -0.69 24.82 14.56
N GLU A 645 -0.88 25.99 15.17
CA GLU A 645 0.15 26.77 15.87
C GLU A 645 0.58 26.11 17.18
N LYS A 646 -0.38 25.49 17.90
CA LYS A 646 -0.10 24.81 19.16
C LYS A 646 0.68 23.51 18.93
N ILE A 647 0.30 22.74 17.90
CA ILE A 647 1.04 21.55 17.46
C ILE A 647 2.47 21.94 17.11
N GLN A 648 2.66 22.97 16.27
CA GLN A 648 4.00 23.43 15.87
C GLN A 648 4.85 23.91 17.06
N LYS A 649 4.27 24.70 17.98
CA LYS A 649 4.93 25.11 19.23
C LYS A 649 5.30 23.92 20.12
N ALA A 650 4.47 22.88 20.18
CA ALA A 650 4.77 21.65 20.91
C ALA A 650 5.91 20.87 20.26
N LEU A 651 5.97 20.84 18.91
CA LEU A 651 7.07 20.29 18.11
C LEU A 651 8.35 21.16 18.15
N GLY A 652 8.26 22.39 18.66
CA GLY A 652 9.41 23.25 18.91
C GLY A 652 9.86 24.09 17.71
N ASP A 653 8.99 24.26 16.71
CA ASP A 653 9.12 25.22 15.60
C ASP A 653 7.98 26.25 15.67
N GLU A 654 8.34 27.53 15.81
CA GLU A 654 7.39 28.65 15.82
C GLU A 654 7.52 29.53 14.56
N THR A 655 8.25 29.08 13.55
CA THR A 655 8.80 29.94 12.48
C THR A 655 8.22 29.71 11.09
N HIS A 656 7.53 28.60 10.86
CA HIS A 656 6.92 28.23 9.57
C HIS A 656 5.39 28.08 9.72
N PRO A 657 4.61 27.76 8.67
CA PRO A 657 3.23 27.29 8.85
C PRO A 657 3.18 25.76 9.06
N PHE A 658 2.26 25.29 9.89
CA PHE A 658 1.99 23.85 10.03
C PHE A 658 1.41 23.26 8.74
N THR A 659 2.14 22.31 8.17
CA THR A 659 1.80 21.53 6.97
C THR A 659 2.29 20.10 7.18
N PHE A 660 1.89 19.12 6.36
CA PHE A 660 2.47 17.77 6.38
C PHE A 660 4.02 17.80 6.35
N GLU A 661 4.55 18.60 5.41
CA GLU A 661 5.98 18.77 5.18
C GLU A 661 6.73 19.36 6.40
N ASN A 662 6.12 20.32 7.11
CA ASN A 662 6.73 20.95 8.28
C ASN A 662 6.43 20.19 9.59
N TYR A 663 5.32 19.45 9.66
CA TYR A 663 5.03 18.52 10.74
C TYR A 663 6.13 17.46 10.81
N ASN A 664 6.45 16.78 9.71
CA ASN A 664 7.53 15.78 9.68
C ASN A 664 8.85 16.42 10.17
N LYS A 665 9.26 17.56 9.58
CA LYS A 665 10.48 18.32 9.95
C LYS A 665 10.58 18.67 11.44
N ALA A 666 9.46 18.86 12.13
CA ALA A 666 9.42 19.25 13.53
C ALA A 666 9.16 18.06 14.48
N SER A 667 8.45 17.03 14.02
CA SER A 667 8.24 15.74 14.70
C SER A 667 9.56 15.04 14.97
N ALA A 668 10.36 14.85 13.93
CA ALA A 668 11.67 14.21 14.08
C ALA A 668 12.67 15.07 14.85
N LYS A 669 12.58 16.41 14.76
CA LYS A 669 13.32 17.30 15.68
C LYS A 669 12.85 17.19 17.13
N LEU A 670 11.66 16.66 17.38
CA LEU A 670 11.18 16.35 18.72
C LEU A 670 11.58 14.94 19.16
N HIS A 671 11.72 13.97 18.25
CA HIS A 671 12.43 12.72 18.53
C HIS A 671 13.91 12.98 18.85
N ASP A 672 14.56 13.88 18.12
CA ASP A 672 15.93 14.37 18.39
C ASP A 672 16.01 15.18 19.71
N ARG A 673 15.06 16.08 20.02
CA ARG A 673 14.98 16.72 21.34
C ARG A 673 14.55 15.77 22.48
N ARG A 674 14.08 14.55 22.16
CA ARG A 674 13.98 13.43 23.11
C ARG A 674 15.31 12.66 23.22
N MET A 675 16.43 13.12 22.64
CA MET A 675 17.78 12.65 22.98
C MET A 675 17.92 12.66 24.50
N MET A 676 18.02 11.45 25.05
CA MET A 676 17.65 11.19 26.43
C MET A 676 18.62 11.86 27.41
N THR A 677 18.12 12.17 28.61
CA THR A 677 18.92 11.95 29.81
C THR A 677 18.69 10.52 30.30
N SER A 678 19.70 9.90 30.90
CA SER A 678 19.55 8.69 31.72
C SER A 678 18.38 8.83 32.71
N GLU A 679 18.19 10.02 33.29
CA GLU A 679 17.03 10.43 34.10
C GLU A 679 15.68 10.12 33.40
N SER A 680 15.50 10.54 32.15
CA SER A 680 14.24 10.38 31.41
C SER A 680 13.86 8.91 31.20
N VAL A 681 14.85 8.04 30.97
CA VAL A 681 14.65 6.58 30.85
C VAL A 681 14.20 6.00 32.18
N PHE A 682 14.88 6.34 33.29
CA PHE A 682 14.55 5.76 34.59
C PHE A 682 13.29 6.35 35.25
N ILE A 683 13.00 7.64 35.06
CA ILE A 683 11.72 8.25 35.49
C ILE A 683 10.54 7.57 34.78
N SER A 684 10.70 7.12 33.53
CA SER A 684 9.64 6.42 32.79
C SER A 684 9.27 5.04 33.35
N TRP A 685 10.07 4.45 34.25
CA TRP A 685 9.78 3.17 34.93
C TRP A 685 8.92 3.31 36.20
N GLN A 686 8.31 4.47 36.44
CA GLN A 686 7.46 4.79 37.61
C GLN A 686 8.15 4.64 38.99
N ARG A 687 9.45 4.32 39.03
CA ARG A 687 10.22 4.06 40.26
C ARG A 687 11.60 4.70 40.15
N ASP A 688 12.00 5.38 41.22
CA ASP A 688 13.29 6.03 41.41
C ASP A 688 14.44 5.06 41.79
N TYR A 689 14.17 3.75 41.78
CA TYR A 689 15.10 2.69 42.19
C TYR A 689 14.95 1.41 41.37
N LEU A 690 16.06 0.68 41.28
CA LEU A 690 16.15 -0.71 40.84
C LEU A 690 16.39 -1.64 42.04
N TYR A 691 16.49 -2.95 41.80
CA TYR A 691 16.94 -3.90 42.81
C TYR A 691 18.39 -4.33 42.53
N GLY A 692 19.23 -4.28 43.56
CA GLY A 692 20.57 -4.87 43.54
C GLY A 692 20.54 -6.39 43.63
N LYS A 693 21.69 -7.01 43.40
CA LYS A 693 21.96 -8.46 43.50
C LYS A 693 21.56 -9.11 44.84
N ASP A 694 21.39 -8.30 45.87
CA ASP A 694 21.07 -8.65 47.27
C ASP A 694 19.61 -8.31 47.63
N GLY A 695 18.80 -7.87 46.65
CA GLY A 695 17.43 -7.41 46.85
C GLY A 695 17.31 -6.02 47.48
N ILE A 696 18.42 -5.32 47.73
CA ILE A 696 18.40 -3.95 48.27
C ILE A 696 18.06 -2.97 47.14
N LYS A 697 17.33 -1.90 47.46
CA LYS A 697 17.00 -0.85 46.50
C LYS A 697 18.26 -0.08 46.09
N PHE A 698 18.56 -0.05 44.79
CA PHE A 698 19.65 0.69 44.18
C PHE A 698 19.08 1.97 43.52
N PRO A 699 19.45 3.20 43.95
CA PRO A 699 18.88 4.43 43.39
C PRO A 699 19.18 4.57 41.90
N ALA A 700 18.16 4.83 41.08
CA ALA A 700 18.36 5.00 39.63
C ALA A 700 19.20 6.26 39.30
N SER A 701 19.23 7.23 40.21
CA SER A 701 20.14 8.39 40.15
C SER A 701 21.63 8.02 40.15
N GLU A 702 22.02 6.86 40.69
CA GLU A 702 23.41 6.37 40.63
C GLU A 702 23.78 5.76 39.26
N LEU A 703 22.85 5.71 38.32
CA LEU A 703 23.10 5.29 36.93
C LEU A 703 23.36 6.47 35.98
N MET A 704 23.16 7.71 36.44
CA MET A 704 23.17 8.91 35.60
C MET A 704 24.44 9.09 34.77
N ASP A 705 25.59 8.71 35.34
CA ASP A 705 26.91 8.87 34.74
C ASP A 705 27.46 7.59 34.08
N LYS A 706 26.64 6.52 33.96
CA LYS A 706 27.09 5.17 33.58
C LYS A 706 26.75 4.78 32.14
N THR A 707 27.57 3.91 31.55
CA THR A 707 27.21 3.16 30.33
C THR A 707 26.34 1.98 30.74
N ILE A 708 25.20 1.79 30.09
CA ILE A 708 24.16 0.86 30.56
C ILE A 708 23.75 -0.08 29.41
N LEU A 709 23.74 -1.39 29.66
CA LEU A 709 23.17 -2.38 28.74
C LEU A 709 21.85 -2.91 29.32
N LEU A 710 20.73 -2.56 28.69
CA LEU A 710 19.41 -3.12 28.98
C LEU A 710 19.25 -4.46 28.26
N LEU A 711 18.92 -5.51 29.02
CA LEU A 711 18.69 -6.86 28.52
C LEU A 711 17.31 -7.36 28.95
N TRP A 712 16.50 -7.74 27.96
CA TRP A 712 15.32 -8.59 28.12
C TRP A 712 15.69 -10.02 27.72
N THR A 713 15.24 -11.03 28.47
CA THR A 713 15.25 -12.45 28.05
C THR A 713 14.49 -13.29 29.08
N VAL A 714 13.91 -14.41 28.64
CA VAL A 714 13.18 -15.35 29.52
C VAL A 714 14.09 -16.39 30.21
N GLY A 715 15.41 -16.41 29.93
CA GLY A 715 16.30 -17.41 30.53
C GLY A 715 17.78 -17.28 30.17
N ILE A 716 18.60 -18.22 30.67
CA ILE A 716 20.06 -18.21 30.56
C ILE A 716 20.54 -19.08 29.39
N GLY A 717 20.52 -18.51 28.19
CA GLY A 717 21.09 -19.10 26.97
C GLY A 717 22.62 -18.99 26.89
N GLU A 718 23.15 -19.14 25.68
CA GLU A 718 24.59 -18.97 25.41
C GLU A 718 25.02 -17.49 25.51
N PHE A 719 24.21 -16.59 24.95
CA PHE A 719 24.47 -15.15 24.95
C PHE A 719 24.64 -14.60 26.37
N GLU A 720 23.75 -14.99 27.28
CA GLU A 720 23.72 -14.51 28.66
C GLU A 720 24.97 -14.97 29.44
N ARG A 721 25.46 -16.20 29.17
CA ARG A 721 26.72 -16.71 29.74
C ARG A 721 27.93 -15.95 29.22
N LYS A 722 28.00 -15.73 27.91
CA LYS A 722 29.10 -14.99 27.27
C LYS A 722 29.08 -13.52 27.71
N LEU A 723 27.90 -12.93 27.88
CA LEU A 723 27.72 -11.58 28.43
C LEU A 723 28.19 -11.46 29.89
N MET A 724 27.98 -12.49 30.74
CA MET A 724 28.56 -12.47 32.10
C MET A 724 30.09 -12.42 32.10
N GLU A 725 30.77 -13.15 31.20
CA GLU A 725 32.22 -13.03 31.04
C GLU A 725 32.65 -11.65 30.53
N ILE A 726 31.93 -11.11 29.54
CA ILE A 726 32.20 -9.80 28.93
C ILE A 726 32.00 -8.68 29.95
N TYR A 727 30.94 -8.77 30.77
CA TYR A 727 30.64 -7.82 31.83
C TYR A 727 31.83 -7.63 32.77
N TRP A 728 32.38 -8.72 33.33
CA TRP A 728 33.54 -8.61 34.22
C TRP A 728 34.78 -8.03 33.52
N LYS A 729 35.08 -8.48 32.29
CA LYS A 729 36.21 -7.99 31.48
C LYS A 729 36.12 -6.49 31.13
N ILE A 730 34.90 -5.92 31.13
CA ILE A 730 34.66 -4.47 31.00
C ILE A 730 34.70 -3.81 32.39
N LYS A 731 34.01 -4.36 33.40
CA LYS A 731 33.86 -3.80 34.75
C LYS A 731 35.21 -3.61 35.48
N GLU A 732 36.17 -4.50 35.24
CA GLU A 732 37.58 -4.37 35.69
C GLU A 732 38.28 -3.12 35.14
N LYS A 733 37.91 -2.67 33.93
CA LYS A 733 38.54 -1.55 33.20
C LYS A 733 37.73 -0.26 33.29
N ASN A 734 36.41 -0.37 33.47
CA ASN A 734 35.49 0.74 33.64
C ASN A 734 34.38 0.35 34.63
N SER A 735 34.49 0.84 35.87
CA SER A 735 33.52 0.62 36.93
C SER A 735 32.14 1.22 36.66
N ALA A 736 32.05 2.19 35.73
CA ALA A 736 30.82 2.85 35.32
C ALA A 736 30.07 2.13 34.17
N PHE A 737 30.38 0.86 33.87
CA PHE A 737 29.53 0.02 33.03
C PHE A 737 28.57 -0.82 33.88
N GLU A 738 27.26 -0.79 33.62
CA GLU A 738 26.27 -1.70 34.22
C GLU A 738 25.50 -2.49 33.17
N VAL A 739 24.99 -3.65 33.57
CA VAL A 739 23.94 -4.38 32.86
C VAL A 739 22.69 -4.34 33.73
N ILE A 740 21.55 -3.97 33.14
CA ILE A 740 20.24 -3.99 33.78
C ILE A 740 19.41 -5.05 33.10
N PHE A 741 18.93 -5.99 33.89
CA PHE A 741 18.11 -7.11 33.46
C PHE A 741 16.64 -6.81 33.75
N ILE A 742 15.78 -6.98 32.76
CA ILE A 742 14.39 -6.49 32.80
C ILE A 742 13.43 -7.70 32.80
N LEU A 743 12.74 -7.89 33.93
CA LEU A 743 11.98 -9.10 34.26
C LEU A 743 10.48 -8.97 34.00
N ASN A 744 9.87 -10.08 33.56
CA ASN A 744 8.43 -10.31 33.69
C ASN A 744 8.15 -10.90 35.09
N ASP A 745 7.05 -10.48 35.72
CA ASP A 745 6.80 -10.65 37.17
C ASP A 745 6.71 -12.13 37.62
N GLU A 746 6.47 -13.07 36.70
CA GLU A 746 6.28 -14.51 36.99
C GLU A 746 7.58 -15.32 37.17
N LEU A 747 8.76 -14.79 36.81
CA LEU A 747 10.04 -15.54 36.80
C LEU A 747 10.98 -15.23 38.00
N PHE A 748 10.45 -14.71 39.10
CA PHE A 748 11.25 -14.09 40.17
C PHE A 748 12.00 -15.05 41.13
N THR A 749 12.10 -16.36 40.88
CA THR A 749 12.58 -17.32 41.91
C THR A 749 13.79 -18.21 41.49
N GLU A 750 14.65 -18.47 42.47
CA GLU A 750 15.81 -19.39 42.52
C GLU A 750 16.98 -19.18 41.53
N MET A 751 16.80 -18.67 40.32
CA MET A 751 17.92 -18.60 39.34
C MET A 751 18.82 -17.35 39.44
N PHE A 752 18.33 -16.22 39.96
CA PHE A 752 19.01 -14.92 39.80
C PHE A 752 20.00 -14.51 40.90
N SER A 753 20.04 -15.22 42.05
CA SER A 753 20.99 -14.92 43.14
C SER A 753 22.47 -15.22 42.81
N ALA A 754 22.77 -15.67 41.58
CA ALA A 754 24.11 -15.96 41.09
C ALA A 754 24.62 -14.94 40.05
N MET A 755 23.81 -13.95 39.63
CA MET A 755 24.18 -13.00 38.58
C MET A 755 24.73 -11.66 39.11
N PRO A 756 25.58 -10.96 38.32
CA PRO A 756 26.22 -9.73 38.76
C PRO A 756 25.54 -8.43 38.26
N TRP A 757 24.29 -8.54 37.79
CA TRP A 757 23.53 -7.48 37.11
C TRP A 757 22.57 -6.76 38.06
N LEU A 758 22.11 -5.56 37.68
CA LEU A 758 21.01 -4.86 38.36
C LEU A 758 19.67 -5.36 37.80
N LEU A 759 18.63 -5.39 38.63
CA LEU A 759 17.31 -5.89 38.28
C LEU A 759 16.28 -4.75 38.18
N ALA A 760 15.69 -4.59 37.00
CA ALA A 760 14.45 -3.86 36.80
C ALA A 760 13.27 -4.84 36.81
N ILE A 761 12.42 -4.74 37.82
CA ILE A 761 11.10 -5.40 37.78
C ILE A 761 10.23 -4.51 36.89
N GLY A 762 9.79 -5.04 35.74
CA GLY A 762 8.84 -4.35 34.88
C GLY A 762 7.46 -4.18 35.55
N ASP A 763 6.51 -3.64 34.80
CA ASP A 763 5.11 -3.89 35.15
C ASP A 763 4.80 -5.40 34.93
N ARG A 764 3.63 -5.87 35.36
CA ARG A 764 3.18 -7.28 35.25
C ARG A 764 3.16 -7.86 33.84
N ASP A 765 3.38 -7.01 32.85
CA ASP A 765 3.47 -7.37 31.45
C ASP A 765 4.61 -6.59 30.81
N LEU A 766 5.76 -7.24 30.55
CA LEU A 766 6.89 -6.63 29.82
C LEU A 766 6.46 -5.99 28.49
N ARG A 767 5.38 -6.50 27.87
CA ARG A 767 4.81 -6.00 26.61
C ARG A 767 4.12 -4.63 26.75
N ARG A 768 4.00 -4.10 27.97
CA ARG A 768 3.42 -2.78 28.30
C ARG A 768 4.41 -1.81 28.90
N CYS A 769 5.68 -2.20 29.06
CA CYS A 769 6.68 -1.32 29.64
C CYS A 769 6.95 -0.12 28.72
N SER A 770 6.83 1.08 29.27
CA SER A 770 7.15 2.37 28.64
C SER A 770 8.47 2.37 27.87
N VAL A 771 9.51 1.74 28.42
CA VAL A 771 10.84 1.65 27.81
C VAL A 771 10.91 0.66 26.63
N CYS A 772 10.08 -0.39 26.61
CA CYS A 772 9.99 -1.28 25.43
C CYS A 772 9.42 -0.54 24.23
N HIS A 773 8.33 0.20 24.45
CA HIS A 773 7.69 1.03 23.43
C HIS A 773 8.58 2.22 23.03
N TYR A 774 9.28 2.85 23.98
CA TYR A 774 10.25 3.92 23.72
C TYR A 774 11.35 3.48 22.74
N PHE A 775 11.90 2.28 22.91
CA PHE A 775 12.93 1.73 22.04
C PHE A 775 12.37 0.96 20.83
N LYS A 776 11.07 1.09 20.51
CA LYS A 776 10.36 0.38 19.40
C LYS A 776 10.78 -1.10 19.29
N LEU A 777 10.83 -1.80 20.41
CA LEU A 777 11.33 -3.17 20.46
C LEU A 777 10.23 -4.13 19.99
N ASP A 778 10.46 -4.88 18.91
CA ASP A 778 9.58 -6.00 18.56
C ASP A 778 9.70 -7.09 19.63
N ILE A 779 8.59 -7.29 20.35
CA ILE A 779 8.44 -8.27 21.44
C ILE A 779 7.53 -9.43 21.02
N PHE A 780 7.07 -9.47 19.76
CA PHE A 780 6.18 -10.50 19.23
C PHE A 780 6.93 -11.62 18.50
N ASN A 781 8.21 -11.41 18.18
CA ASN A 781 9.09 -12.45 17.63
C ASN A 781 9.79 -13.23 18.76
N ASP A 782 9.12 -14.27 19.29
CA ASP A 782 9.51 -15.11 20.44
C ASP A 782 10.97 -15.64 20.44
N ASN A 783 11.65 -15.60 19.30
CA ASN A 783 13.01 -16.09 19.11
C ASN A 783 14.11 -15.03 19.34
N ILE A 784 13.79 -13.73 19.36
CA ILE A 784 14.79 -12.65 19.43
C ILE A 784 14.45 -11.65 20.55
N TYR A 785 14.83 -11.97 21.79
CA TYR A 785 14.71 -11.02 22.89
C TYR A 785 15.56 -9.76 22.66
N PRO A 786 15.00 -8.57 22.93
CA PRO A 786 15.66 -7.31 22.59
C PRO A 786 16.79 -6.93 23.55
N LEU A 787 17.70 -6.11 23.03
CA LEU A 787 18.92 -5.65 23.70
C LEU A 787 19.17 -4.19 23.31
N VAL A 788 19.47 -3.34 24.28
CA VAL A 788 19.75 -1.90 24.07
C VAL A 788 20.96 -1.47 24.89
N ALA A 789 21.98 -0.87 24.27
CA ALA A 789 23.06 -0.17 24.94
C ALA A 789 22.79 1.33 24.94
N ILE A 790 23.00 1.98 26.09
CA ILE A 790 22.80 3.41 26.34
C ILE A 790 24.15 4.00 26.79
N HIS A 791 24.56 5.08 26.15
CA HIS A 791 25.86 5.72 26.32
C HIS A 791 25.71 7.22 26.53
N ARG A 792 26.58 7.82 27.34
CA ARG A 792 26.64 9.27 27.55
C ARG A 792 27.66 9.92 26.61
N LEU A 793 27.25 11.03 25.98
CA LEU A 793 28.10 11.91 25.16
C LEU A 793 28.00 13.34 25.69
N GLY A 794 28.66 13.62 26.83
CA GLY A 794 28.78 14.96 27.41
C GLY A 794 27.44 15.59 27.80
N SER A 795 26.83 16.31 26.86
CA SER A 795 25.53 17.01 26.99
C SER A 795 24.32 16.22 26.45
N GLY A 796 24.51 15.03 25.88
CA GLY A 796 23.42 14.15 25.42
C GLY A 796 23.70 12.66 25.65
N HIS A 797 22.78 11.79 25.25
CA HIS A 797 22.97 10.33 25.26
C HIS A 797 22.70 9.76 23.86
N SER A 798 23.47 8.74 23.48
CA SER A 798 23.22 7.93 22.27
C SER A 798 22.89 6.50 22.68
N PHE A 799 22.20 5.76 21.81
CA PHE A 799 21.89 4.36 22.05
C PHE A 799 22.18 3.51 20.81
N THR A 800 22.29 2.20 21.04
CA THR A 800 22.39 1.17 20.00
C THR A 800 21.45 0.03 20.39
N ARG A 801 20.71 -0.57 19.45
CA ARG A 801 19.73 -1.63 19.78
C ARG A 801 19.69 -2.78 18.78
N GLY A 802 18.96 -3.83 19.16
CA GLY A 802 18.54 -4.92 18.27
C GLY A 802 19.55 -6.06 18.07
N TRP A 803 19.24 -6.94 17.13
CA TRP A 803 19.98 -8.20 16.88
C TRP A 803 21.46 -7.96 16.55
N ARG A 804 21.78 -6.87 15.83
CA ARG A 804 23.15 -6.53 15.43
C ARG A 804 24.05 -6.28 16.65
N LEU A 805 23.55 -5.56 17.67
CA LEU A 805 24.27 -5.38 18.94
C LEU A 805 24.51 -6.72 19.65
N ARG A 806 23.50 -7.61 19.66
CA ARG A 806 23.63 -8.97 20.25
C ARG A 806 24.71 -9.78 19.52
N LYS A 807 24.73 -9.77 18.19
CA LYS A 807 25.74 -10.41 17.35
C LYS A 807 27.15 -9.84 17.60
N LEU A 808 27.31 -8.53 17.60
CA LEU A 808 28.63 -7.90 17.77
C LEU A 808 29.23 -8.11 19.17
N ILE A 809 28.38 -8.24 20.21
CA ILE A 809 28.79 -8.69 21.54
C ILE A 809 29.22 -10.16 21.53
N MET A 810 28.60 -11.03 20.72
CA MET A 810 29.07 -12.40 20.52
C MET A 810 30.40 -12.47 19.76
N ASP A 811 30.57 -11.67 18.70
CA ASP A 811 31.72 -11.76 17.78
C ASP A 811 32.97 -11.07 18.35
N PHE A 812 32.83 -9.84 18.88
CA PHE A 812 33.95 -9.02 19.35
C PHE A 812 34.08 -8.96 20.89
N GLY A 813 33.08 -9.44 21.63
CA GLY A 813 33.11 -9.51 23.09
C GLY A 813 33.32 -8.14 23.76
N ALA A 814 34.23 -8.09 24.72
CA ALA A 814 34.56 -6.85 25.44
C ALA A 814 35.19 -5.76 24.56
N ASN A 815 35.65 -6.07 23.33
CA ASN A 815 36.23 -5.09 22.42
C ASN A 815 35.16 -4.21 21.72
N ALA A 816 33.89 -4.66 21.74
CA ALA A 816 32.73 -3.90 21.27
C ALA A 816 32.34 -2.74 22.19
N TYR A 817 32.80 -2.72 23.44
CA TYR A 817 32.63 -1.58 24.36
C TYR A 817 33.30 -0.31 23.76
N PRO A 818 32.69 0.89 23.84
CA PRO A 818 31.49 1.27 24.59
C PRO A 818 30.13 0.97 23.95
N PHE A 819 30.04 0.13 22.90
CA PHE A 819 28.80 -0.28 22.20
C PHE A 819 28.08 0.81 21.37
N THR A 820 28.65 2.01 21.25
CA THR A 820 28.14 3.11 20.41
C THR A 820 28.07 2.73 18.92
N LYS A 821 27.10 3.28 18.17
CA LYS A 821 27.00 3.11 16.70
C LYS A 821 28.36 3.32 16.00
N GLN A 822 29.13 4.35 16.37
CA GLN A 822 30.49 4.56 15.87
C GLN A 822 31.44 3.38 16.16
N ARG A 823 31.55 2.93 17.42
CA ARG A 823 32.50 1.87 17.80
C ARG A 823 32.22 0.55 17.08
N LEU A 824 30.95 0.28 16.81
CA LEU A 824 30.54 -0.90 16.07
C LEU A 824 30.89 -0.78 14.58
N ARG A 825 30.66 0.39 13.96
CA ARG A 825 31.12 0.70 12.59
C ARG A 825 32.65 0.60 12.45
N GLU A 826 33.42 1.02 13.45
CA GLU A 826 34.89 0.84 13.48
C GLU A 826 35.31 -0.64 13.44
N LEU A 827 34.61 -1.50 14.18
CA LEU A 827 34.95 -2.92 14.27
C LEU A 827 34.57 -3.67 13.00
N GLU A 828 33.39 -3.40 12.44
CA GLU A 828 32.94 -3.93 11.16
C GLU A 828 33.89 -3.51 10.02
N GLY A 829 34.25 -2.22 9.96
CA GLY A 829 35.22 -1.68 9.00
C GLY A 829 36.66 -2.18 9.20
N SER A 830 36.96 -2.86 10.31
CA SER A 830 38.25 -3.53 10.56
C SER A 830 38.26 -5.03 10.21
N SER A 831 37.14 -5.55 9.67
CA SER A 831 36.97 -6.98 9.35
C SER A 831 37.00 -7.33 7.86
N THR A 832 37.40 -6.38 7.01
CA THR A 832 37.60 -6.53 5.55
C THR A 832 39.07 -6.74 5.18
#